data_AF-A0A816VZ88-F1
#
_entry.id   AF-A0A816VZ88-F1
#
_cell.length_a   1.000
_cell.length_b   1.000
_cell.length_c   1.000
_cell.angle_alpha   90.00
_cell.angle_beta   90.00
_cell.angle_gamma   90.00
#
_symmetry.space_group_name_H-M   'P 1'
#
loop_
_entity.id
_entity.type
_entity.pdbx_description
1 polymer ?
#
loop_
_entity_poly.entity_id
_entity_poly.type
_entity_poly.pdbx_seq_one_letter_code
_entity_poly.pdbx_strand_id
1 'polypeptide(L)'
;MAAVTNNTPVSNSIATSTRFTDEYDLKEELGKGAFSIVRRCIQKSSAQEFAAKIINTKKLSTRDHQKLEREARICRQLKHPNIVRLHDSISEEGFHYLVFDLVTGGELFEDIVAREFYSEADASHCIQQVLEAVRHCHESNIVHRDLKPENLLLASKTKGAAVKLADFGLAIEVTGEQTQWYGFAGTPGYLSPEVLKKEPYGKPVDIWACGVILYILLVGYPPFWDEDQHRLYNQIKAGAYDYPSPEWDTVTTEAKRLIDSMLNINPSRRISATDALKHPWICQRERVAGTIHRQETVDCLRKFNARRKLKGAILSTMFVNRTLIPSNRSRATTQSGSSAIKESGDSNSATIDDTNDIDRLTVKKMTTSVNKVGKLSLEITKVTEQLLQAIANSDYDMYKSLCDPKITCFEPETIGNLVEGLDFHKFYFDTVLSVKASKPTINCTMLTPVVHTLGDESACIAYVLLLQYIDRSGQAQSVRTEETRVWHKKDSRWLCVHFHRSGMFAQYFVLFVLSTCTLISANDDLSSQRFRGHVLKTNGKYEIVTALATSYKEPNKLEDHVLATGFWDQTYNKTGWSVLEIQTLDNETNFDQAYSAGVLEGQFTRELIGYQWQNNIDDICTNKTEFCYYLKQFFLIQLDWMYTQIESYPNDEYWHQVNLLLIQLNGLIDGYNNTLRGPRKELDDPLSFFLFQVAESVGDLAGRLKVPDVPKHDSCSALIKILPNNSDIFVSHADWSNFRTMLKVIKRYSMPLKRTPMAGSTLIPGADTIFSSYPGTLHSVDDFYMTRPGNMTIIETTISNNNDDLTHNIIPISVPEWMRVVIANRLSDSGQDWVNNFFLFNDGTYNNEWMIVDFKQFTPGQSPRKGFLTVAEQLVTNFLSQDMTDTLVNKTYWASYNNVYFPEFRKLSGEEALAQQKGPELYSWKNSSRAKIFERDHVTVVNLTTMIHMMRYNDFKNDPLSKCNCTPPYSSELTIAARCDLNPSNGTYPDSPLGHRIHGATDAKITNYAMMQNFNLVAIAGPTSDTQPPFVWSESDFDTKVSHVGHPDKWDFGPFTPTWMLP
;
A
#
# COMPACT_ATOMS: atom_id res chain seq x y z
N MET A 1 -10.61 -35.93 -68.42
CA MET A 1 -11.76 -36.83 -68.71
C MET A 1 -12.72 -36.78 -67.52
N ALA A 2 -13.94 -37.29 -67.65
CA ALA A 2 -15.07 -36.91 -66.78
C ALA A 2 -15.53 -37.98 -65.77
N ALA A 3 -15.97 -37.50 -64.60
CA ALA A 3 -17.08 -37.99 -63.77
C ALA A 3 -17.40 -36.83 -62.79
N VAL A 4 -18.59 -36.24 -62.65
CA VAL A 4 -19.96 -36.78 -62.55
C VAL A 4 -20.17 -37.59 -61.26
N THR A 5 -20.78 -36.92 -60.28
CA THR A 5 -21.43 -37.54 -59.10
C THR A 5 -22.80 -36.90 -58.90
N ASN A 6 -23.82 -37.71 -58.62
CA ASN A 6 -25.20 -37.24 -58.44
C ASN A 6 -25.50 -36.92 -56.97
N ASN A 7 -26.34 -35.91 -56.74
CA ASN A 7 -26.97 -35.68 -55.44
C ASN A 7 -28.17 -36.63 -55.24
N THR A 8 -28.19 -37.35 -54.12
CA THR A 8 -29.42 -37.63 -53.34
C THR A 8 -29.04 -37.90 -51.88
N PRO A 9 -29.87 -37.51 -50.89
CA PRO A 9 -29.42 -37.39 -49.50
C PRO A 9 -29.54 -38.67 -48.68
N VAL A 10 -28.63 -38.83 -47.71
CA VAL A 10 -28.83 -39.69 -46.54
C VAL A 10 -29.33 -38.83 -45.38
N SER A 11 -30.22 -39.38 -44.55
CA SER A 11 -30.98 -38.65 -43.53
C SER A 11 -30.11 -37.94 -42.47
N ASN A 12 -30.43 -36.67 -42.18
CA ASN A 12 -30.02 -36.01 -40.95
C ASN A 12 -30.65 -36.72 -39.74
N SER A 13 -29.93 -37.62 -39.08
CA SER A 13 -30.16 -37.89 -37.66
C SER A 13 -29.74 -36.63 -36.90
N ILE A 14 -30.71 -35.82 -36.46
CA ILE A 14 -30.43 -34.66 -35.62
C ILE A 14 -29.77 -35.17 -34.34
N ALA A 15 -28.47 -34.92 -34.20
CA ALA A 15 -27.77 -35.09 -32.94
C ALA A 15 -28.37 -34.08 -31.96
N THR A 16 -29.22 -34.57 -31.06
CA THR A 16 -29.76 -33.77 -29.96
C THR A 16 -28.59 -33.27 -29.13
N SER A 17 -28.32 -31.98 -29.18
CA SER A 17 -27.35 -31.33 -28.30
C SER A 17 -27.85 -31.47 -26.86
N THR A 18 -27.34 -32.48 -26.13
CA THR A 18 -27.78 -32.72 -24.76
C THR A 18 -27.37 -31.55 -23.89
N ARG A 19 -28.37 -30.91 -23.26
CA ARG A 19 -28.12 -29.80 -22.34
C ARG A 19 -27.79 -30.39 -20.97
N PHE A 20 -27.01 -29.67 -20.19
CA PHE A 20 -26.68 -30.06 -18.82
C PHE A 20 -27.96 -30.35 -18.01
N THR A 21 -29.00 -29.54 -18.20
CA THR A 21 -30.30 -29.71 -17.53
C THR A 21 -31.08 -30.96 -17.92
N ASP A 22 -30.74 -31.60 -19.05
CA ASP A 22 -31.44 -32.79 -19.54
C ASP A 22 -30.88 -34.06 -18.86
N GLU A 23 -29.59 -34.05 -18.48
CA GLU A 23 -28.90 -35.19 -17.85
C GLU A 23 -28.61 -35.00 -16.35
N TYR A 24 -28.52 -33.76 -15.86
CA TYR A 24 -28.11 -33.44 -14.48
C TYR A 24 -29.02 -32.39 -13.81
N ASP A 25 -29.19 -32.49 -12.49
CA ASP A 25 -29.79 -31.45 -11.64
C ASP A 25 -28.72 -30.76 -10.79
N LEU A 26 -28.58 -29.44 -10.92
CA LEU A 26 -27.76 -28.63 -10.03
C LEU A 26 -28.36 -28.54 -8.62
N LYS A 27 -27.49 -28.60 -7.60
CA LYS A 27 -27.79 -28.40 -6.18
C LYS A 27 -26.94 -27.23 -5.66
N GLU A 28 -26.54 -27.21 -4.39
CA GLU A 28 -25.82 -26.09 -3.77
C GLU A 28 -24.42 -25.81 -4.37
N GLU A 29 -23.88 -24.63 -4.05
CA GLU A 29 -22.54 -24.21 -4.43
C GLU A 29 -21.49 -24.82 -3.48
N LEU A 30 -20.40 -25.34 -4.05
CA LEU A 30 -19.28 -25.95 -3.33
C LEU A 30 -18.03 -25.06 -3.32
N GLY A 31 -17.94 -24.11 -4.25
CA GLY A 31 -16.83 -23.16 -4.36
C GLY A 31 -16.91 -22.30 -5.61
N LYS A 32 -16.13 -21.21 -5.64
CA LYS A 32 -16.20 -20.17 -6.68
C LYS A 32 -14.82 -19.63 -7.02
N GLY A 33 -14.57 -19.40 -8.31
CA GLY A 33 -13.35 -18.78 -8.84
C GLY A 33 -13.67 -17.77 -9.95
N ALA A 34 -12.64 -17.09 -10.45
CA ALA A 34 -12.75 -15.93 -11.36
C ALA A 34 -13.78 -16.08 -12.50
N PHE A 35 -13.75 -17.21 -13.21
CA PHE A 35 -14.57 -17.45 -14.40
C PHE A 35 -15.53 -18.64 -14.24
N SER A 36 -15.57 -19.28 -13.06
CA SER A 36 -16.27 -20.55 -12.86
C SER A 36 -16.81 -20.75 -11.45
N ILE A 37 -17.97 -21.37 -11.35
CA ILE A 37 -18.61 -21.80 -10.10
C ILE A 37 -18.63 -23.33 -10.05
N VAL A 38 -18.22 -23.93 -8.94
CA VAL A 38 -18.35 -25.37 -8.69
C VAL A 38 -19.63 -25.60 -7.87
N ARG A 39 -20.55 -26.40 -8.40
CA ARG A 39 -21.80 -26.80 -7.71
C ARG A 39 -21.88 -28.30 -7.61
N ARG A 40 -22.55 -28.82 -6.57
CA ARG A 40 -22.94 -30.22 -6.55
C ARG A 40 -24.02 -30.45 -7.61
N CYS A 41 -23.99 -31.59 -8.28
CA CYS A 41 -25.07 -32.01 -9.18
C CYS A 41 -25.37 -33.50 -9.05
N ILE A 42 -26.59 -33.88 -9.41
CA ILE A 42 -27.04 -35.28 -9.41
C ILE A 42 -27.38 -35.68 -10.84
N GLN A 43 -26.85 -36.81 -11.32
CA GLN A 43 -27.18 -37.33 -12.65
C GLN A 43 -28.54 -38.04 -12.62
N LYS A 44 -29.43 -37.68 -13.55
CA LYS A 44 -30.84 -38.10 -13.55
C LYS A 44 -31.06 -39.58 -13.82
N SER A 45 -30.19 -40.20 -14.60
CA SER A 45 -30.26 -41.61 -15.00
C SER A 45 -29.76 -42.60 -13.93
N SER A 46 -28.89 -42.15 -13.03
CA SER A 46 -28.20 -43.00 -12.04
C SER A 46 -28.43 -42.59 -10.59
N ALA A 47 -28.98 -41.40 -10.35
CA ALA A 47 -29.02 -40.71 -9.06
C ALA A 47 -27.63 -40.51 -8.39
N GLN A 48 -26.54 -40.68 -9.13
CA GLN A 48 -25.18 -40.47 -8.61
C GLN A 48 -24.82 -38.99 -8.52
N GLU A 49 -24.08 -38.62 -7.46
CA GLU A 49 -23.66 -37.24 -7.19
C GLU A 49 -22.25 -36.93 -7.73
N PHE A 50 -22.09 -35.72 -8.24
CA PHE A 50 -20.87 -35.21 -8.90
C PHE A 50 -20.65 -33.73 -8.57
N ALA A 51 -19.47 -33.20 -8.93
CA ALA A 51 -19.15 -31.78 -8.84
C ALA A 51 -19.05 -31.15 -10.24
N ALA A 52 -19.99 -30.28 -10.59
CA ALA A 52 -19.99 -29.55 -11.86
C ALA A 52 -19.22 -28.21 -11.71
N LYS A 53 -18.05 -28.10 -12.35
CA LYS A 53 -17.33 -26.84 -12.58
C LYS A 53 -17.96 -26.14 -13.78
N ILE A 54 -18.82 -25.17 -13.52
CA ILE A 54 -19.59 -24.37 -14.49
C ILE A 54 -18.77 -23.14 -14.86
N ILE A 55 -18.26 -23.05 -16.09
CA ILE A 55 -17.40 -21.97 -16.57
C ILE A 55 -18.19 -21.06 -17.53
N ASN A 56 -18.13 -19.75 -17.35
CA ASN A 56 -18.81 -18.77 -18.23
C ASN A 56 -17.94 -18.46 -19.45
N THR A 57 -18.18 -19.14 -20.58
CA THR A 57 -17.39 -18.96 -21.81
C THR A 57 -17.61 -17.60 -22.48
N LYS A 58 -18.75 -16.93 -22.23
CA LYS A 58 -19.00 -15.54 -22.66
C LYS A 58 -18.04 -14.52 -22.02
N LYS A 59 -17.30 -14.89 -20.97
CA LYS A 59 -16.28 -14.05 -20.30
C LYS A 59 -14.82 -14.49 -20.51
N LEU A 60 -14.55 -15.55 -21.26
CA LEU A 60 -13.19 -16.05 -21.48
C LEU A 60 -12.54 -15.40 -22.71
N SER A 61 -11.26 -15.03 -22.62
CA SER A 61 -10.47 -14.67 -23.80
C SER A 61 -10.22 -15.88 -24.70
N THR A 62 -9.75 -15.66 -25.93
CA THR A 62 -9.32 -16.74 -26.85
C THR A 62 -8.21 -17.60 -26.23
N ARG A 63 -7.31 -16.98 -25.44
CA ARG A 63 -6.23 -17.68 -24.73
C ARG A 63 -6.77 -18.57 -23.60
N ASP A 64 -7.84 -18.14 -22.94
CA ASP A 64 -8.43 -18.87 -21.81
C ASP A 64 -9.38 -19.99 -22.28
N HIS A 65 -10.03 -19.84 -23.44
CA HIS A 65 -10.65 -20.96 -24.14
C HIS A 65 -9.63 -22.07 -24.44
N GLN A 66 -8.46 -21.73 -24.99
CA GLN A 66 -7.40 -22.72 -25.28
C GLN A 66 -6.86 -23.40 -24.00
N LYS A 67 -6.78 -22.69 -22.86
CA LYS A 67 -6.46 -23.29 -21.56
C LYS A 67 -7.56 -24.28 -21.14
N LEU A 68 -8.83 -23.90 -21.24
CA LEU A 68 -9.98 -24.73 -20.87
C LEU A 68 -10.08 -26.01 -21.72
N GLU A 69 -9.93 -25.90 -23.03
CA GLU A 69 -9.88 -27.05 -23.93
C GLU A 69 -8.75 -28.02 -23.55
N ARG A 70 -7.58 -27.48 -23.20
CA ARG A 70 -6.43 -28.27 -22.72
C ARG A 70 -6.70 -28.92 -21.36
N GLU A 71 -7.25 -28.19 -20.39
CA GLU A 71 -7.64 -28.74 -19.08
C GLU A 71 -8.64 -29.90 -19.25
N ALA A 72 -9.72 -29.67 -20.00
CA ALA A 72 -10.75 -30.68 -20.26
C ALA A 72 -10.25 -31.87 -21.10
N ARG A 73 -9.18 -31.71 -21.89
CA ARG A 73 -8.55 -32.80 -22.66
C ARG A 73 -7.52 -33.58 -21.83
N ILE A 74 -6.80 -32.92 -20.93
CA ILE A 74 -5.93 -33.55 -19.93
C ILE A 74 -6.77 -34.39 -18.95
N CYS A 75 -7.79 -33.80 -18.33
CA CYS A 75 -8.62 -34.48 -17.33
C CYS A 75 -9.46 -35.65 -17.89
N ARG A 76 -9.75 -35.69 -19.20
CA ARG A 76 -10.37 -36.86 -19.86
C ARG A 76 -9.43 -38.07 -19.99
N GLN A 77 -8.11 -37.83 -20.06
CA GLN A 77 -7.09 -38.88 -20.20
C GLN A 77 -6.75 -39.52 -18.85
N LEU A 78 -6.68 -38.70 -17.79
CA LEU A 78 -6.30 -39.13 -16.44
C LEU A 78 -7.40 -39.95 -15.76
N LYS A 79 -7.15 -41.23 -15.50
CA LYS A 79 -8.09 -42.18 -14.91
C LYS A 79 -7.38 -43.03 -13.85
N HIS A 80 -7.22 -42.45 -12.66
CA HIS A 80 -6.50 -43.03 -11.53
C HIS A 80 -7.32 -42.85 -10.24
N PRO A 81 -7.35 -43.80 -9.28
CA PRO A 81 -8.08 -43.64 -8.02
C PRO A 81 -7.70 -42.36 -7.27
N ASN A 82 -6.40 -42.01 -7.27
CA ASN A 82 -5.85 -40.83 -6.61
C ASN A 82 -5.85 -39.55 -7.46
N ILE A 83 -6.69 -39.46 -8.49
CA ILE A 83 -6.95 -38.23 -9.25
C ILE A 83 -8.46 -37.93 -9.19
N VAL A 84 -8.85 -36.66 -9.14
CA VAL A 84 -10.25 -36.23 -9.34
C VAL A 84 -10.61 -36.42 -10.81
N ARG A 85 -11.39 -37.46 -11.10
CA ARG A 85 -11.73 -37.84 -12.48
C ARG A 85 -12.77 -36.89 -13.08
N LEU A 86 -12.57 -36.51 -14.35
CA LEU A 86 -13.60 -35.93 -15.20
C LEU A 86 -14.46 -37.05 -15.81
N HIS A 87 -15.76 -36.99 -15.58
CA HIS A 87 -16.74 -37.95 -16.13
C HIS A 87 -17.36 -37.45 -17.42
N ASP A 88 -17.76 -36.18 -17.45
CA ASP A 88 -18.44 -35.56 -18.60
C ASP A 88 -18.07 -34.07 -18.78
N SER A 89 -18.30 -33.53 -19.98
CA SER A 89 -17.84 -32.21 -20.41
C SER A 89 -18.79 -31.61 -21.47
N ILE A 90 -19.90 -31.04 -21.01
CA ILE A 90 -20.98 -30.45 -21.81
C ILE A 90 -20.67 -28.98 -22.14
N SER A 91 -20.94 -28.54 -23.37
CA SER A 91 -20.77 -27.15 -23.80
C SER A 91 -22.09 -26.58 -24.31
N GLU A 92 -22.49 -25.42 -23.79
CA GLU A 92 -23.74 -24.73 -24.09
C GLU A 92 -23.47 -23.28 -24.53
N GLU A 93 -24.52 -22.51 -24.89
CA GLU A 93 -24.37 -21.15 -25.40
C GLU A 93 -23.95 -20.14 -24.32
N GLY A 94 -22.65 -20.11 -24.04
CA GLY A 94 -22.02 -19.22 -23.05
C GLY A 94 -21.60 -19.88 -21.74
N PHE A 95 -21.78 -21.21 -21.62
CA PHE A 95 -21.32 -21.97 -20.46
C PHE A 95 -20.66 -23.29 -20.89
N HIS A 96 -19.64 -23.72 -20.16
CA HIS A 96 -19.04 -25.06 -20.29
C HIS A 96 -19.08 -25.72 -18.92
N TYR A 97 -19.56 -26.95 -18.85
CA TYR A 97 -19.72 -27.72 -17.63
C TYR A 97 -18.70 -28.85 -17.65
N LEU A 98 -17.83 -28.93 -16.63
CA LEU A 98 -16.94 -30.06 -16.42
C LEU A 98 -17.41 -30.83 -15.18
N VAL A 99 -17.83 -32.08 -15.36
CA VAL A 99 -18.46 -32.91 -14.31
C VAL A 99 -17.42 -33.85 -13.71
N PHE A 100 -16.96 -33.54 -12.50
CA PHE A 100 -15.91 -34.26 -11.78
C PHE A 100 -16.46 -35.18 -10.68
N ASP A 101 -15.61 -36.08 -10.16
CA ASP A 101 -15.83 -36.76 -8.88
C ASP A 101 -16.24 -35.75 -7.79
N LEU A 102 -17.31 -36.02 -7.05
CA LEU A 102 -17.63 -35.28 -5.84
C LEU A 102 -16.72 -35.74 -4.70
N VAL A 103 -15.74 -34.91 -4.33
CA VAL A 103 -14.87 -35.14 -3.16
C VAL A 103 -15.38 -34.36 -1.95
N THR A 104 -15.50 -35.01 -0.80
CA THR A 104 -16.19 -34.47 0.39
C THR A 104 -15.33 -34.40 1.65
N GLY A 105 -14.09 -34.90 1.61
CA GLY A 105 -13.16 -34.91 2.74
C GLY A 105 -12.49 -33.56 3.04
N GLY A 106 -12.43 -32.65 2.06
CA GLY A 106 -11.70 -31.38 2.18
C GLY A 106 -10.22 -31.51 1.80
N GLU A 107 -9.39 -30.56 2.22
CA GLU A 107 -7.94 -30.56 1.98
C GLU A 107 -7.21 -31.49 2.97
N LEU A 108 -6.30 -32.32 2.47
CA LEU A 108 -5.48 -33.27 3.24
C LEU A 108 -4.78 -32.62 4.44
N PHE A 109 -4.27 -31.41 4.26
CA PHE A 109 -3.53 -30.69 5.29
C PHE A 109 -4.41 -30.24 6.46
N GLU A 110 -5.72 -30.06 6.26
CA GLU A 110 -6.65 -29.73 7.35
C GLU A 110 -7.07 -30.99 8.12
N ASP A 111 -7.28 -32.11 7.42
CA ASP A 111 -7.55 -33.41 8.05
C ASP A 111 -6.39 -33.86 8.95
N ILE A 112 -5.14 -33.70 8.51
CA ILE A 112 -3.95 -34.02 9.34
C ILE A 112 -3.96 -33.20 10.64
N VAL A 113 -4.34 -31.92 10.60
CA VAL A 113 -4.42 -31.05 11.79
C VAL A 113 -5.59 -31.43 12.73
N ALA A 114 -6.59 -32.14 12.21
CA ALA A 114 -7.75 -32.63 12.96
C ALA A 114 -7.57 -34.06 13.53
N ARG A 115 -6.45 -34.74 13.27
CA ARG A 115 -6.17 -36.09 13.80
C ARG A 115 -5.57 -36.04 15.20
N GLU A 116 -6.09 -36.88 16.09
CA GLU A 116 -5.51 -37.19 17.42
C GLU A 116 -4.14 -37.90 17.33
N PHE A 117 -3.77 -38.41 16.15
CA PHE A 117 -2.53 -39.14 15.92
C PHE A 117 -2.04 -38.94 14.49
N TYR A 118 -0.75 -38.63 14.37
CA TYR A 118 -0.06 -38.44 13.10
C TYR A 118 1.44 -38.78 13.26
N SER A 119 1.99 -39.53 12.30
CA SER A 119 3.34 -40.11 12.34
C SER A 119 4.03 -40.06 10.96
N GLU A 120 5.30 -40.46 10.87
CA GLU A 120 5.96 -40.61 9.55
C GLU A 120 5.28 -41.68 8.69
N ALA A 121 4.70 -42.73 9.30
CA ALA A 121 3.97 -43.74 8.56
C ALA A 121 2.73 -43.16 7.88
N ASP A 122 2.03 -42.21 8.53
CA ASP A 122 0.93 -41.46 7.93
C ASP A 122 1.41 -40.56 6.79
N ALA A 123 2.50 -39.79 7.01
CA ALA A 123 3.10 -38.93 5.99
C ALA A 123 3.54 -39.73 4.76
N SER A 124 4.18 -40.89 4.98
CA SER A 124 4.60 -41.84 3.96
C SER A 124 3.40 -42.39 3.16
N HIS A 125 2.28 -42.69 3.83
CA HIS A 125 1.06 -43.14 3.14
C HIS A 125 0.36 -42.01 2.35
N CYS A 126 0.45 -40.77 2.81
CA CYS A 126 -0.05 -39.61 2.08
C CYS A 126 0.78 -39.33 0.82
N ILE A 127 2.12 -39.22 0.94
CA ILE A 127 2.97 -38.92 -0.21
C ILE A 127 3.00 -40.07 -1.24
N GLN A 128 2.83 -41.32 -0.81
CA GLN A 128 2.68 -42.47 -1.72
C GLN A 128 1.54 -42.23 -2.72
N GLN A 129 0.35 -41.83 -2.23
CA GLN A 129 -0.83 -41.61 -3.07
C GLN A 129 -0.66 -40.42 -4.02
N VAL A 130 0.05 -39.37 -3.57
CA VAL A 130 0.44 -38.24 -4.43
C VAL A 130 1.40 -38.70 -5.52
N LEU A 131 2.42 -39.48 -5.18
CA LEU A 131 3.39 -40.02 -6.14
C LEU A 131 2.76 -41.02 -7.12
N GLU A 132 1.77 -41.81 -6.71
CA GLU A 132 1.00 -42.69 -7.61
C GLU A 132 0.16 -41.88 -8.61
N ALA A 133 -0.48 -40.79 -8.16
CA ALA A 133 -1.18 -39.86 -9.05
C ALA A 133 -0.22 -39.14 -10.01
N VAL A 134 0.92 -38.65 -9.52
CA VAL A 134 1.95 -37.98 -10.35
C VAL A 134 2.59 -38.95 -11.32
N ARG A 135 2.86 -40.20 -10.92
CA ARG A 135 3.34 -41.27 -11.82
C ARG A 135 2.34 -41.51 -12.95
N HIS A 136 1.04 -41.65 -12.65
CA HIS A 136 0.00 -41.81 -13.67
C HIS A 136 -0.05 -40.61 -14.65
N CYS A 137 0.16 -39.39 -14.16
CA CYS A 137 0.29 -38.21 -15.02
C CYS A 137 1.54 -38.32 -15.92
N HIS A 138 2.69 -38.65 -15.35
CA HIS A 138 3.98 -38.77 -16.05
C HIS A 138 4.00 -39.90 -17.08
N GLU A 139 3.35 -41.03 -16.79
CA GLU A 139 3.07 -42.14 -17.71
C GLU A 139 2.14 -41.70 -18.85
N SER A 140 1.15 -40.85 -18.55
CA SER A 140 0.26 -40.19 -19.53
C SER A 140 0.91 -39.00 -20.25
N ASN A 141 2.22 -38.75 -20.05
CA ASN A 141 2.97 -37.59 -20.56
C ASN A 141 2.36 -36.22 -20.19
N ILE A 142 1.74 -36.12 -19.02
CA ILE A 142 1.19 -34.89 -18.44
C ILE A 142 2.06 -34.44 -17.26
N VAL A 143 2.33 -33.14 -17.17
CA VAL A 143 3.08 -32.50 -16.07
C VAL A 143 2.21 -31.43 -15.43
N HIS A 144 2.11 -31.45 -14.10
CA HIS A 144 1.14 -30.62 -13.34
C HIS A 144 1.60 -29.17 -13.18
N ARG A 145 2.90 -28.96 -12.90
CA ARG A 145 3.60 -27.67 -12.73
C ARG A 145 3.21 -26.78 -11.56
N ASP A 146 2.05 -27.01 -10.93
CA ASP A 146 1.60 -26.26 -9.75
C ASP A 146 1.09 -27.19 -8.66
N LEU A 147 1.90 -28.18 -8.25
CA LEU A 147 1.60 -29.05 -7.12
C LEU A 147 1.88 -28.32 -5.80
N LYS A 148 0.88 -28.30 -4.91
CA LYS A 148 0.89 -27.64 -3.60
C LYS A 148 -0.27 -28.21 -2.73
N PRO A 149 -0.32 -27.91 -1.42
CA PRO A 149 -1.33 -28.46 -0.51
C PRO A 149 -2.79 -28.29 -0.96
N GLU A 150 -3.12 -27.18 -1.64
CA GLU A 150 -4.46 -26.89 -2.18
C GLU A 150 -4.98 -27.97 -3.14
N ASN A 151 -4.09 -28.63 -3.88
CA ASN A 151 -4.44 -29.62 -4.89
C ASN A 151 -4.66 -31.03 -4.31
N LEU A 152 -4.42 -31.22 -3.01
CA LEU A 152 -4.45 -32.53 -2.35
C LEU A 152 -5.72 -32.68 -1.52
N LEU A 153 -6.77 -33.21 -2.13
CA LEU A 153 -8.10 -33.36 -1.53
C LEU A 153 -8.32 -34.78 -1.01
N LEU A 154 -9.23 -34.95 -0.05
CA LEU A 154 -9.67 -36.26 0.44
C LEU A 154 -11.02 -36.64 -0.16
N ALA A 155 -11.16 -37.89 -0.62
CA ALA A 155 -12.38 -38.38 -1.24
C ALA A 155 -13.63 -38.23 -0.34
N SER A 156 -13.46 -38.47 0.97
CA SER A 156 -14.53 -38.46 1.98
C SER A 156 -13.98 -38.12 3.36
N LYS A 157 -14.85 -37.83 4.33
CA LYS A 157 -14.50 -37.60 5.75
C LYS A 157 -14.32 -38.90 6.56
N THR A 158 -14.28 -40.06 5.92
CA THR A 158 -14.09 -41.35 6.59
C THR A 158 -12.60 -41.55 6.90
N LYS A 159 -12.26 -41.97 8.13
CA LYS A 159 -10.88 -42.25 8.53
C LYS A 159 -10.21 -43.23 7.54
N GLY A 160 -9.10 -42.81 6.93
CA GLY A 160 -8.42 -43.58 5.87
C GLY A 160 -8.95 -43.33 4.45
N ALA A 161 -9.68 -42.23 4.19
CA ALA A 161 -10.07 -41.83 2.85
C ALA A 161 -8.87 -41.61 1.92
N ALA A 162 -9.01 -41.95 0.64
CA ALA A 162 -7.96 -41.79 -0.35
C ALA A 162 -7.70 -40.31 -0.68
N VAL A 163 -6.41 -39.98 -0.84
CA VAL A 163 -5.95 -38.69 -1.37
C VAL A 163 -6.20 -38.64 -2.88
N LYS A 164 -6.78 -37.54 -3.36
CA LYS A 164 -7.07 -37.26 -4.77
C LYS A 164 -6.45 -35.93 -5.18
N LEU A 165 -5.62 -35.98 -6.22
CA LEU A 165 -5.05 -34.81 -6.89
C LEU A 165 -6.10 -34.07 -7.73
N ALA A 166 -6.19 -32.75 -7.57
CA ALA A 166 -7.21 -31.88 -8.17
C ALA A 166 -6.61 -30.63 -8.84
N ASP A 167 -7.39 -29.98 -9.71
CA ASP A 167 -7.09 -28.77 -10.50
C ASP A 167 -5.83 -28.83 -11.40
N PHE A 168 -6.05 -29.21 -12.66
CA PHE A 168 -5.03 -29.29 -13.71
C PHE A 168 -4.96 -28.02 -14.58
N GLY A 169 -5.49 -26.88 -14.15
CA GLY A 169 -5.56 -25.65 -14.97
C GLY A 169 -4.21 -25.15 -15.51
N LEU A 170 -3.11 -25.38 -14.79
CA LEU A 170 -1.75 -25.04 -15.22
C LEU A 170 -0.98 -26.21 -15.87
N ALA A 171 -1.55 -27.42 -15.88
CA ALA A 171 -0.90 -28.61 -16.43
C ALA A 171 -0.60 -28.49 -17.93
N ILE A 172 0.35 -29.28 -18.40
CA ILE A 172 0.76 -29.39 -19.82
C ILE A 172 0.90 -30.85 -20.21
N GLU A 173 0.87 -31.10 -21.51
CA GLU A 173 1.39 -32.33 -22.09
C GLU A 173 2.85 -32.09 -22.53
N VAL A 174 3.71 -33.04 -22.22
CA VAL A 174 5.07 -33.17 -22.76
C VAL A 174 5.07 -34.27 -23.84
N THR A 175 6.22 -34.61 -24.43
CA THR A 175 6.26 -35.66 -25.46
C THR A 175 7.46 -36.58 -25.27
N GLY A 176 7.29 -37.58 -24.40
CA GLY A 176 8.37 -38.38 -23.83
C GLY A 176 9.06 -37.65 -22.68
N GLU A 177 10.37 -37.85 -22.55
CA GLU A 177 11.21 -37.19 -21.54
C GLU A 177 11.80 -35.85 -22.01
N GLN A 178 11.39 -35.36 -23.19
CA GLN A 178 11.93 -34.11 -23.72
C GLN A 178 11.50 -32.89 -22.91
N THR A 179 12.49 -32.07 -22.58
CA THR A 179 12.31 -30.78 -21.91
C THR A 179 12.09 -29.66 -22.92
N GLN A 180 11.24 -28.69 -22.57
CA GLN A 180 11.02 -27.49 -23.36
C GLN A 180 10.76 -26.30 -22.42
N TRP A 181 10.94 -25.07 -22.90
CA TRP A 181 10.45 -23.90 -22.19
C TRP A 181 8.93 -23.76 -22.36
N TYR A 182 8.16 -24.27 -21.41
CA TYR A 182 6.70 -24.16 -21.37
C TYR A 182 6.19 -22.87 -20.68
N GLY A 183 7.07 -21.87 -20.54
CA GLY A 183 6.80 -20.61 -19.83
C GLY A 183 6.96 -20.71 -18.30
N PHE A 184 7.06 -19.56 -17.65
CA PHE A 184 7.11 -19.44 -16.19
C PHE A 184 5.70 -19.60 -15.60
N ALA A 185 5.48 -20.63 -14.79
CA ALA A 185 4.21 -20.93 -14.13
C ALA A 185 4.43 -21.83 -12.90
N GLY A 186 3.59 -21.68 -11.88
CA GLY A 186 3.65 -22.40 -10.60
C GLY A 186 3.76 -21.46 -9.40
N THR A 187 3.47 -21.96 -8.20
CA THR A 187 3.42 -21.17 -6.96
C THR A 187 4.83 -20.99 -6.35
N PRO A 188 5.28 -19.76 -6.00
CA PRO A 188 6.69 -19.43 -5.74
C PRO A 188 7.51 -20.38 -4.84
N GLY A 189 6.96 -20.83 -3.71
CA GLY A 189 7.66 -21.73 -2.78
C GLY A 189 7.78 -23.20 -3.24
N TYR A 190 7.11 -23.56 -4.34
CA TYR A 190 7.10 -24.90 -4.94
C TYR A 190 7.75 -24.92 -6.33
N LEU A 191 8.18 -23.76 -6.85
CA LEU A 191 8.90 -23.67 -8.12
C LEU A 191 10.25 -24.37 -8.02
N SER A 192 10.62 -25.11 -9.07
CA SER A 192 11.91 -25.80 -9.14
C SER A 192 13.03 -24.90 -9.68
N PRO A 193 14.32 -25.24 -9.40
CA PRO A 193 15.46 -24.41 -9.78
C PRO A 193 15.52 -24.11 -11.27
N GLU A 194 15.24 -25.09 -12.12
CA GLU A 194 15.25 -24.95 -13.58
C GLU A 194 14.18 -23.97 -14.10
N VAL A 195 12.99 -23.94 -13.49
CA VAL A 195 11.93 -22.96 -13.84
C VAL A 195 12.36 -21.54 -13.46
N LEU A 196 12.99 -21.36 -12.29
CA LEU A 196 13.52 -20.07 -11.84
C LEU A 196 14.72 -19.58 -12.67
N LYS A 197 15.55 -20.50 -13.17
CA LYS A 197 16.67 -20.20 -14.10
C LYS A 197 16.21 -19.94 -15.54
N LYS A 198 14.93 -20.18 -15.85
CA LYS A 198 14.33 -20.11 -17.20
C LYS A 198 14.88 -21.17 -18.16
N GLU A 199 15.30 -22.32 -17.61
CA GLU A 199 15.82 -23.47 -18.35
C GLU A 199 14.67 -24.33 -18.92
N PRO A 200 14.87 -25.08 -20.02
CA PRO A 200 13.91 -26.08 -20.49
C PRO A 200 13.63 -27.14 -19.43
N TYR A 201 12.35 -27.45 -19.18
CA TYR A 201 11.95 -28.35 -18.11
C TYR A 201 10.89 -29.38 -18.57
N GLY A 202 10.57 -30.34 -17.70
CA GLY A 202 9.64 -31.45 -17.95
C GLY A 202 9.16 -32.10 -16.65
N LYS A 203 8.93 -33.42 -16.68
CA LYS A 203 8.39 -34.21 -15.55
C LYS A 203 9.06 -33.96 -14.17
N PRO A 204 10.38 -33.73 -14.05
CA PRO A 204 11.03 -33.50 -12.75
C PRO A 204 10.55 -32.27 -11.95
N VAL A 205 9.86 -31.29 -12.55
CA VAL A 205 9.34 -30.13 -11.79
C VAL A 205 8.31 -30.55 -10.74
N ASP A 206 7.48 -31.54 -11.07
CA ASP A 206 6.46 -32.06 -10.16
C ASP A 206 7.09 -32.78 -8.97
N ILE A 207 8.24 -33.44 -9.17
CA ILE A 207 8.94 -34.16 -8.09
C ILE A 207 9.60 -33.19 -7.10
N TRP A 208 10.10 -32.05 -7.57
CA TRP A 208 10.60 -30.99 -6.68
C TRP A 208 9.48 -30.50 -5.75
N ALA A 209 8.30 -30.22 -6.31
CA ALA A 209 7.14 -29.84 -5.54
C ALA A 209 6.68 -30.95 -4.57
N CYS A 210 6.73 -32.24 -4.96
CA CYS A 210 6.53 -33.36 -4.04
C CYS A 210 7.55 -33.38 -2.89
N GLY A 211 8.82 -33.02 -3.13
CA GLY A 211 9.84 -32.87 -2.08
C GLY A 211 9.53 -31.76 -1.09
N VAL A 212 9.09 -30.60 -1.59
CA VAL A 212 8.61 -29.48 -0.76
C VAL A 212 7.39 -29.89 0.07
N ILE A 213 6.42 -30.57 -0.54
CA ILE A 213 5.22 -31.10 0.15
C ILE A 213 5.61 -32.12 1.23
N LEU A 214 6.53 -33.06 0.92
CA LEU A 214 7.00 -34.06 1.87
C LEU A 214 7.72 -33.43 3.08
N TYR A 215 8.57 -32.43 2.86
CA TYR A 215 9.23 -31.69 3.94
C TYR A 215 8.18 -31.06 4.88
N ILE A 216 7.17 -30.38 4.34
CA ILE A 216 6.09 -29.77 5.15
C ILE A 216 5.26 -30.85 5.88
N LEU A 217 5.01 -32.01 5.27
CA LEU A 217 4.32 -33.14 5.93
C LEU A 217 5.08 -33.72 7.15
N LEU A 218 6.41 -33.50 7.27
CA LEU A 218 7.20 -34.04 8.37
C LEU A 218 7.43 -33.07 9.54
N VAL A 219 7.47 -31.76 9.28
CA VAL A 219 7.75 -30.74 10.33
C VAL A 219 6.80 -29.53 10.33
N GLY A 220 5.90 -29.41 9.35
CA GLY A 220 4.86 -28.38 9.32
C GLY A 220 5.32 -26.98 8.87
N TYR A 221 6.55 -26.84 8.38
CA TYR A 221 7.08 -25.62 7.76
C TYR A 221 7.79 -25.95 6.43
N PRO A 222 7.93 -24.99 5.48
CA PRO A 222 8.56 -25.23 4.19
C PRO A 222 10.10 -25.24 4.26
N PRO A 223 10.78 -25.97 3.35
CA PRO A 223 12.25 -26.02 3.26
C PRO A 223 12.90 -24.73 2.76
N PHE A 224 12.15 -23.91 2.02
CA PHE A 224 12.60 -22.61 1.49
C PHE A 224 11.64 -21.53 1.96
N TRP A 225 12.17 -20.51 2.62
CA TRP A 225 11.38 -19.35 3.04
C TRP A 225 12.24 -18.10 3.20
N ASP A 226 11.73 -16.99 2.65
CA ASP A 226 12.19 -15.64 2.92
C ASP A 226 10.97 -14.70 2.77
N GLU A 227 11.12 -13.46 3.24
CA GLU A 227 10.17 -12.37 2.99
C GLU A 227 10.44 -11.70 1.64
N ASP A 228 11.71 -11.70 1.23
CA ASP A 228 12.19 -11.22 -0.07
C ASP A 228 12.11 -12.33 -1.12
N GLN A 229 11.31 -12.10 -2.16
CA GLN A 229 11.09 -13.08 -3.22
C GLN A 229 12.36 -13.40 -4.03
N HIS A 230 13.29 -12.45 -4.18
CA HIS A 230 14.57 -12.70 -4.86
C HIS A 230 15.50 -13.55 -4.00
N ARG A 231 15.53 -13.34 -2.67
CA ARG A 231 16.27 -14.21 -1.76
C ARG A 231 15.66 -15.61 -1.68
N LEU A 232 14.33 -15.75 -1.61
CA LEU A 232 13.64 -17.04 -1.73
C LEU A 232 14.02 -17.77 -3.03
N TYR A 233 13.99 -17.07 -4.17
CA TYR A 233 14.43 -17.66 -5.44
C TYR A 233 15.91 -18.01 -5.46
N ASN A 234 16.77 -17.27 -4.75
CA ASN A 234 18.18 -17.61 -4.59
C ASN A 234 18.39 -18.86 -3.71
N GLN A 235 17.65 -19.01 -2.60
CA GLN A 235 17.63 -20.24 -1.79
C GLN A 235 17.27 -21.45 -2.64
N ILE A 236 16.14 -21.38 -3.38
CA ILE A 236 15.66 -22.45 -4.26
C ILE A 236 16.70 -22.78 -5.34
N LYS A 237 17.21 -21.78 -6.09
CA LYS A 237 18.21 -21.99 -7.15
C LYS A 237 19.51 -22.62 -6.64
N ALA A 238 19.87 -22.38 -5.39
CA ALA A 238 21.03 -22.94 -4.70
C ALA A 238 20.75 -24.27 -3.96
N GLY A 239 19.49 -24.71 -3.88
CA GLY A 239 19.07 -25.85 -3.05
C GLY A 239 19.36 -25.65 -1.56
N ALA A 240 19.35 -24.41 -1.07
CA ALA A 240 19.68 -24.07 0.31
C ALA A 240 18.49 -24.30 1.24
N TYR A 241 18.33 -25.55 1.68
CA TYR A 241 17.50 -25.98 2.81
C TYR A 241 18.34 -26.79 3.79
N ASP A 242 17.84 -27.03 5.00
CA ASP A 242 18.53 -27.78 6.05
C ASP A 242 17.53 -28.59 6.90
N TYR A 243 18.04 -29.40 7.83
CA TYR A 243 17.28 -30.25 8.75
C TYR A 243 17.53 -29.83 10.23
N PRO A 244 17.06 -28.64 10.66
CA PRO A 244 17.40 -28.09 11.98
C PRO A 244 16.83 -28.89 13.15
N SER A 245 17.59 -28.89 14.24
CA SER A 245 17.15 -29.37 15.56
C SER A 245 16.24 -28.34 16.25
N PRO A 246 15.21 -28.76 17.02
CA PRO A 246 14.95 -30.14 17.44
C PRO A 246 14.02 -30.94 16.51
N GLU A 247 13.24 -30.31 15.62
CA GLU A 247 12.10 -31.01 14.99
C GLU A 247 12.56 -32.16 14.07
N TRP A 248 13.74 -32.02 13.45
CA TRP A 248 14.34 -33.04 12.60
C TRP A 248 15.17 -34.09 13.33
N ASP A 249 15.48 -33.93 14.62
CA ASP A 249 16.31 -34.90 15.37
C ASP A 249 15.61 -36.26 15.49
N THR A 250 14.28 -36.24 15.54
CA THR A 250 13.41 -37.41 15.63
C THR A 250 12.96 -37.95 14.27
N VAL A 251 13.38 -37.34 13.15
CA VAL A 251 13.00 -37.75 11.79
C VAL A 251 14.02 -38.73 11.20
N THR A 252 13.52 -39.85 10.67
CA THR A 252 14.35 -40.94 10.15
C THR A 252 15.25 -40.53 8.99
N THR A 253 16.45 -41.10 8.94
CA THR A 253 17.44 -40.86 7.88
C THR A 253 16.88 -41.22 6.49
N GLU A 254 15.98 -42.20 6.40
CA GLU A 254 15.35 -42.59 5.14
C GLU A 254 14.28 -41.61 4.65
N ALA A 255 13.64 -40.85 5.55
CA ALA A 255 12.78 -39.74 5.18
C ALA A 255 13.61 -38.59 4.58
N LYS A 256 14.71 -38.23 5.24
CA LYS A 256 15.66 -37.20 4.79
C LYS A 256 16.26 -37.56 3.42
N ARG A 257 16.76 -38.80 3.24
CA ARG A 257 17.26 -39.31 1.95
C ARG A 257 16.26 -39.21 0.80
N LEU A 258 14.97 -39.42 1.08
CA LEU A 258 13.92 -39.28 0.07
C LEU A 258 13.72 -37.81 -0.32
N ILE A 259 13.73 -36.90 0.66
CA ILE A 259 13.69 -35.44 0.42
C ILE A 259 14.93 -35.00 -0.36
N ASP A 260 16.14 -35.42 0.02
CA ASP A 260 17.39 -35.11 -0.70
C ASP A 260 17.33 -35.52 -2.17
N SER A 261 16.67 -36.65 -2.44
CA SER A 261 16.47 -37.21 -3.77
C SER A 261 15.41 -36.46 -4.60
N MET A 262 14.42 -35.83 -3.94
CA MET A 262 13.40 -34.99 -4.56
C MET A 262 13.80 -33.51 -4.73
N LEU A 263 14.52 -32.95 -3.76
CA LEU A 263 15.06 -31.59 -3.76
C LEU A 263 16.46 -31.52 -4.40
N ASN A 264 16.77 -32.45 -5.31
CA ASN A 264 17.99 -32.38 -6.11
C ASN A 264 17.90 -31.21 -7.10
N ILE A 265 18.86 -30.29 -7.03
CA ILE A 265 18.91 -29.09 -7.87
C ILE A 265 18.99 -29.44 -9.36
N ASN A 266 19.62 -30.56 -9.70
CA ASN A 266 19.72 -31.03 -11.07
C ASN A 266 18.51 -31.93 -11.42
N PRO A 267 17.60 -31.51 -12.33
CA PRO A 267 16.41 -32.29 -12.67
C PRO A 267 16.70 -33.67 -13.28
N SER A 268 17.88 -33.91 -13.89
CA SER A 268 18.25 -35.25 -14.40
C SER A 268 18.87 -36.18 -13.36
N ARG A 269 19.13 -35.69 -12.14
CA ARG A 269 19.53 -36.49 -10.96
C ARG A 269 18.44 -36.54 -9.88
N ARG A 270 17.34 -35.83 -10.09
CA ARG A 270 16.15 -35.87 -9.25
C ARG A 270 15.43 -37.21 -9.45
N ILE A 271 14.97 -37.81 -8.37
CA ILE A 271 14.30 -39.12 -8.42
C ILE A 271 13.03 -39.07 -9.30
N SER A 272 12.68 -40.17 -9.97
CA SER A 272 11.39 -40.25 -10.68
C SER A 272 10.25 -40.57 -9.71
N ALA A 273 8.98 -40.29 -10.08
CA ALA A 273 7.84 -40.76 -9.27
C ALA A 273 7.83 -42.29 -9.13
N THR A 274 8.19 -43.01 -10.19
CA THR A 274 8.29 -44.47 -10.24
C THR A 274 9.34 -45.02 -9.28
N ASP A 275 10.45 -44.30 -9.07
CA ASP A 275 11.54 -44.74 -8.19
C ASP A 275 11.40 -44.24 -6.75
N ALA A 276 10.77 -43.07 -6.55
CA ALA A 276 10.37 -42.60 -5.22
C ALA A 276 9.41 -43.59 -4.55
N LEU A 277 8.47 -44.18 -5.30
CA LEU A 277 7.59 -45.25 -4.83
C LEU A 277 8.32 -46.55 -4.45
N LYS A 278 9.55 -46.76 -4.93
CA LYS A 278 10.42 -47.88 -4.56
C LYS A 278 11.34 -47.56 -3.37
N HIS A 279 11.37 -46.31 -2.89
CA HIS A 279 12.25 -45.91 -1.79
C HIS A 279 11.87 -46.65 -0.49
N PRO A 280 12.82 -47.13 0.34
CA PRO A 280 12.52 -47.94 1.53
C PRO A 280 11.50 -47.30 2.48
N TRP A 281 11.56 -45.98 2.69
CA TRP A 281 10.63 -45.23 3.53
C TRP A 281 9.16 -45.24 3.04
N ILE A 282 8.92 -45.56 1.76
CA ILE A 282 7.58 -45.80 1.18
C ILE A 282 7.31 -47.31 1.08
N CYS A 283 8.14 -48.06 0.37
CA CYS A 283 7.85 -49.46 0.04
C CYS A 283 8.05 -50.45 1.22
N GLN A 284 8.76 -50.05 2.27
CA GLN A 284 8.97 -50.81 3.51
C GLN A 284 8.56 -50.01 4.75
N ARG A 285 7.56 -49.11 4.61
CA ARG A 285 7.02 -48.21 5.65
C ARG A 285 6.99 -48.82 7.05
N GLU A 286 6.41 -50.01 7.20
CA GLU A 286 6.23 -50.74 8.47
C GLU A 286 7.54 -51.02 9.24
N ARG A 287 8.69 -50.98 8.56
CA ARG A 287 10.04 -51.22 9.14
C ARG A 287 10.92 -49.97 9.17
N VAL A 288 10.54 -48.91 8.45
CA VAL A 288 11.44 -47.80 8.08
C VAL A 288 10.91 -46.43 8.49
N ALA A 289 9.59 -46.21 8.48
CA ALA A 289 9.00 -44.94 8.86
C ALA A 289 8.69 -44.90 10.36
N GLY A 290 9.02 -43.79 11.03
CA GLY A 290 8.75 -43.57 12.44
C GLY A 290 7.25 -43.63 12.80
N THR A 291 6.89 -44.52 13.73
CA THR A 291 5.51 -44.70 14.22
C THR A 291 5.17 -43.85 15.46
N ILE A 292 6.10 -43.01 15.91
CA ILE A 292 5.89 -42.09 17.05
C ILE A 292 4.99 -40.93 16.62
N HIS A 293 4.10 -40.48 17.50
CA HIS A 293 3.26 -39.32 17.22
C HIS A 293 4.06 -38.01 17.21
N ARG A 294 3.92 -37.23 16.14
CA ARG A 294 4.59 -35.94 15.94
C ARG A 294 3.64 -34.76 16.23
N GLN A 295 3.37 -34.50 17.52
CA GLN A 295 2.50 -33.40 17.97
C GLN A 295 3.00 -32.03 17.48
N GLU A 296 4.30 -31.75 17.58
CA GLU A 296 4.92 -30.50 17.12
C GLU A 296 4.68 -30.24 15.62
N THR A 297 4.75 -31.28 14.79
CA THR A 297 4.40 -31.22 13.37
C THR A 297 2.94 -30.82 13.15
N VAL A 298 2.01 -31.35 13.94
CA VAL A 298 0.57 -31.00 13.88
C VAL A 298 0.36 -29.53 14.26
N ASP A 299 1.07 -29.03 15.27
CA ASP A 299 0.94 -27.64 15.73
C ASP A 299 1.60 -26.63 14.77
N CYS A 300 2.71 -27.01 14.13
CA CYS A 300 3.30 -26.24 13.02
C CYS A 300 2.42 -26.26 11.77
N LEU A 301 1.84 -27.42 11.39
CA LEU A 301 0.87 -27.51 10.30
C LEU A 301 -0.36 -26.63 10.53
N ARG A 302 -0.84 -26.51 11.78
CA ARG A 302 -1.95 -25.59 12.12
C ARG A 302 -1.60 -24.12 11.84
N LYS A 303 -0.39 -23.69 12.20
CA LYS A 303 0.13 -22.33 11.89
C LYS A 303 0.31 -22.14 10.39
N PHE A 304 0.84 -23.15 9.69
CA PHE A 304 1.03 -23.15 8.25
C PHE A 304 -0.30 -23.04 7.48
N ASN A 305 -1.32 -23.82 7.83
CA ASN A 305 -2.64 -23.73 7.22
C ASN A 305 -3.28 -22.36 7.44
N ALA A 306 -3.23 -21.79 8.65
CA ALA A 306 -3.72 -20.43 8.89
C ALA A 306 -3.03 -19.39 7.99
N ARG A 307 -1.69 -19.42 7.91
CA ARG A 307 -0.88 -18.53 7.05
C ARG A 307 -1.18 -18.73 5.56
N ARG A 308 -1.43 -19.97 5.14
CA ARG A 308 -1.73 -20.40 3.76
C ARG A 308 -3.13 -19.98 3.34
N LYS A 309 -4.16 -20.26 4.16
CA LYS A 309 -5.56 -19.85 3.92
C LYS A 309 -5.69 -18.34 3.82
N LEU A 310 -5.00 -17.58 4.67
CA LEU A 310 -4.93 -16.12 4.58
C LEU A 310 -4.40 -15.66 3.21
N LYS A 311 -3.26 -16.19 2.75
CA LYS A 311 -2.71 -15.88 1.42
C LYS A 311 -3.61 -16.35 0.26
N GLY A 312 -4.24 -17.51 0.40
CA GLY A 312 -5.15 -18.08 -0.61
C GLY A 312 -6.42 -17.27 -0.79
N ALA A 313 -7.06 -16.84 0.30
CA ALA A 313 -8.25 -15.98 0.26
C ALA A 313 -7.95 -14.65 -0.46
N ILE A 314 -6.85 -13.99 -0.12
CA ILE A 314 -6.38 -12.76 -0.76
C ILE A 314 -6.24 -12.97 -2.28
N LEU A 315 -5.53 -14.02 -2.71
CA LEU A 315 -5.35 -14.33 -4.13
C LEU A 315 -6.64 -14.68 -4.87
N SER A 316 -7.61 -15.32 -4.21
CA SER A 316 -8.91 -15.63 -4.80
C SER A 316 -9.73 -14.36 -5.08
N THR A 317 -9.78 -13.41 -4.15
CA THR A 317 -10.45 -12.12 -4.33
C THR A 317 -9.81 -11.31 -5.47
N MET A 318 -8.48 -11.24 -5.52
CA MET A 318 -7.74 -10.56 -6.60
C MET A 318 -8.06 -11.10 -8.00
N PHE A 319 -8.44 -12.38 -8.11
CA PHE A 319 -8.74 -13.03 -9.38
C PHE A 319 -10.16 -12.73 -9.92
N VAL A 320 -11.13 -12.45 -9.04
CA VAL A 320 -12.51 -12.12 -9.44
C VAL A 320 -12.57 -10.74 -10.09
N ASN A 321 -11.87 -9.74 -9.53
CA ASN A 321 -11.98 -8.34 -9.95
C ASN A 321 -11.45 -8.06 -11.38
N ARG A 322 -10.65 -8.96 -11.96
CA ARG A 322 -10.23 -8.88 -13.38
C ARG A 322 -11.32 -9.28 -14.41
N THR A 323 -12.49 -9.72 -13.96
CA THR A 323 -13.52 -10.40 -14.80
C THR A 323 -14.75 -9.52 -15.11
N LEU A 324 -14.64 -8.20 -14.93
CA LEU A 324 -15.74 -7.23 -15.03
C LEU A 324 -15.37 -5.94 -15.78
N ILE A 325 -14.82 -6.07 -17.00
CA ILE A 325 -14.77 -4.97 -17.97
C ILE A 325 -15.44 -5.42 -19.28
N PRO A 326 -16.61 -4.87 -19.66
CA PRO A 326 -17.25 -5.16 -20.93
C PRO A 326 -16.80 -4.16 -22.02
N SER A 327 -16.29 -4.66 -23.15
CA SER A 327 -16.08 -3.85 -24.36
C SER A 327 -16.62 -4.55 -25.60
N ASN A 328 -17.14 -3.76 -26.54
CA ASN A 328 -17.98 -4.28 -27.63
C ASN A 328 -17.18 -4.87 -28.81
N ARG A 329 -17.77 -5.85 -29.49
CA ARG A 329 -17.16 -6.59 -30.60
C ARG A 329 -16.96 -5.72 -31.84
N SER A 330 -15.86 -5.93 -32.55
CA SER A 330 -15.74 -5.65 -33.99
C SER A 330 -14.86 -6.68 -34.73
N ARG A 331 -15.53 -7.74 -35.21
CA ARG A 331 -15.32 -8.41 -36.52
C ARG A 331 -13.88 -8.75 -36.99
N ALA A 332 -13.50 -10.03 -36.78
CA ALA A 332 -12.81 -10.92 -37.74
C ALA A 332 -11.36 -10.56 -38.21
N THR A 333 -10.45 -11.49 -38.58
CA THR A 333 -10.52 -12.95 -38.82
C THR A 333 -9.12 -13.62 -38.68
N THR A 334 -9.08 -14.95 -38.46
CA THR A 334 -8.12 -16.00 -38.93
C THR A 334 -6.82 -15.60 -39.68
N GLN A 335 -5.67 -16.31 -39.64
CA GLN A 335 -5.25 -17.64 -39.12
C GLN A 335 -3.68 -17.73 -39.19
N SER A 336 -2.93 -18.25 -38.21
CA SER A 336 -2.53 -19.64 -37.89
C SER A 336 -1.39 -20.29 -38.72
N GLY A 337 -0.45 -20.96 -38.02
CA GLY A 337 0.68 -21.76 -38.55
C GLY A 337 1.93 -21.56 -37.67
N SER A 338 2.52 -22.52 -36.92
CA SER A 338 2.63 -23.99 -37.03
C SER A 338 3.44 -24.42 -38.27
N SER A 339 4.51 -25.25 -38.23
CA SER A 339 5.26 -25.95 -37.13
C SER A 339 6.59 -26.54 -37.75
N ALA A 340 7.45 -27.42 -37.21
CA ALA A 340 7.38 -28.36 -36.08
C ALA A 340 8.78 -28.93 -35.65
N ILE A 341 8.88 -29.41 -34.38
CA ILE A 341 9.43 -30.73 -33.93
C ILE A 341 10.92 -31.15 -34.20
N LYS A 342 11.69 -31.23 -33.09
CA LYS A 342 12.55 -32.35 -32.55
C LYS A 342 13.62 -33.07 -33.42
N GLU A 343 14.45 -34.05 -32.97
CA GLU A 343 14.77 -34.71 -31.66
C GLU A 343 16.31 -34.51 -31.32
N SER A 344 17.17 -35.32 -30.64
CA SER A 344 17.16 -36.60 -29.86
C SER A 344 18.52 -36.81 -29.12
N GLY A 345 18.57 -37.51 -27.97
CA GLY A 345 19.74 -38.34 -27.54
C GLY A 345 20.27 -38.18 -26.09
N ASP A 346 20.54 -39.29 -25.39
CA ASP A 346 20.83 -39.35 -23.93
C ASP A 346 22.13 -40.08 -23.52
N SER A 347 22.85 -39.51 -22.52
CA SER A 347 23.59 -40.20 -21.41
C SER A 347 24.77 -41.18 -21.74
N ASN A 348 25.71 -41.57 -20.85
CA ASN A 348 25.99 -41.24 -19.44
C ASN A 348 27.47 -41.55 -19.04
N SER A 349 27.94 -41.06 -17.89
CA SER A 349 29.10 -41.51 -17.06
C SER A 349 30.43 -41.94 -17.76
N ALA A 350 31.51 -41.14 -17.85
CA ALA A 350 32.41 -40.57 -16.81
C ALA A 350 33.49 -41.50 -16.20
N THR A 351 34.79 -41.11 -16.31
CA THR A 351 35.83 -41.16 -15.24
C THR A 351 37.16 -40.48 -15.64
N ILE A 352 37.73 -39.69 -14.71
CA ILE A 352 39.18 -39.50 -14.39
C ILE A 352 40.10 -38.61 -15.28
N ASP A 353 40.63 -37.58 -14.60
CA ASP A 353 41.92 -36.83 -14.67
C ASP A 353 42.37 -35.84 -15.77
N ASP A 354 43.16 -34.88 -15.25
CA ASP A 354 44.15 -33.95 -15.82
C ASP A 354 43.76 -32.91 -16.90
N THR A 355 43.21 -31.78 -16.44
CA THR A 355 43.82 -30.40 -16.45
C THR A 355 42.72 -29.38 -16.05
N ASN A 356 42.76 -28.56 -14.99
CA ASN A 356 43.81 -27.72 -14.38
C ASN A 356 44.55 -26.88 -15.45
N ASP A 357 44.49 -25.55 -15.45
CA ASP A 357 45.13 -24.80 -14.35
C ASP A 357 44.54 -23.41 -13.99
N ILE A 358 43.37 -23.01 -14.52
CA ILE A 358 42.86 -21.63 -14.33
C ILE A 358 42.11 -21.43 -12.99
N ASP A 359 41.18 -22.30 -12.61
CA ASP A 359 40.29 -22.04 -11.46
C ASP A 359 40.89 -22.26 -10.06
N ARG A 360 41.99 -23.03 -9.94
CA ARG A 360 42.61 -23.31 -8.63
C ARG A 360 43.20 -22.07 -7.95
N LEU A 361 43.49 -21.00 -8.70
CA LEU A 361 43.90 -19.71 -8.17
C LEU A 361 42.71 -18.86 -7.69
N THR A 362 41.53 -19.02 -8.31
CA THR A 362 40.32 -18.27 -7.98
C THR A 362 39.63 -18.82 -6.74
N VAL A 363 39.35 -20.13 -6.71
CA VAL A 363 38.64 -20.77 -5.59
C VAL A 363 39.41 -20.64 -4.28
N LYS A 364 40.75 -20.75 -4.31
CA LYS A 364 41.59 -20.63 -3.11
C LYS A 364 41.62 -19.21 -2.53
N LYS A 365 41.40 -18.17 -3.35
CA LYS A 365 41.10 -16.80 -2.88
C LYS A 365 39.69 -16.67 -2.30
N MET A 366 38.71 -17.37 -2.85
CA MET A 366 37.30 -17.25 -2.43
C MET A 366 37.01 -17.97 -1.10
N THR A 367 37.53 -19.18 -0.88
CA THR A 367 37.38 -19.88 0.41
C THR A 367 38.19 -19.23 1.54
N THR A 368 39.27 -18.51 1.21
CA THR A 368 39.94 -17.64 2.20
C THR A 368 39.12 -16.39 2.49
N SER A 369 38.57 -15.70 1.50
CA SER A 369 37.80 -14.45 1.72
C SER A 369 36.51 -14.65 2.54
N VAL A 370 35.77 -15.75 2.38
CA VAL A 370 34.56 -16.00 3.22
C VAL A 370 34.92 -16.17 4.70
N ASN A 371 35.97 -16.94 5.00
CA ASN A 371 36.51 -17.05 6.37
C ASN A 371 37.12 -15.73 6.87
N LYS A 372 37.63 -14.90 5.95
CA LYS A 372 38.18 -13.57 6.24
C LYS A 372 37.08 -12.60 6.65
N VAL A 373 35.94 -12.55 5.96
CA VAL A 373 34.80 -11.66 6.29
C VAL A 373 34.23 -11.95 7.68
N GLY A 374 34.01 -13.23 8.02
CA GLY A 374 33.54 -13.60 9.37
C GLY A 374 34.53 -13.21 10.48
N LYS A 375 35.83 -13.43 10.26
CA LYS A 375 36.88 -13.04 11.21
C LYS A 375 37.05 -11.52 11.30
N LEU A 376 36.97 -10.81 10.17
CA LEU A 376 37.10 -9.36 10.05
C LEU A 376 35.95 -8.66 10.75
N SER A 377 34.70 -9.12 10.58
CA SER A 377 33.55 -8.60 11.32
C SER A 377 33.79 -8.62 12.84
N LEU A 378 34.27 -9.76 13.37
CA LEU A 378 34.62 -9.89 14.78
C LEU A 378 35.83 -9.05 15.21
N GLU A 379 36.78 -8.79 14.30
CA GLU A 379 37.95 -7.91 14.54
C GLU A 379 37.52 -6.43 14.64
N ILE A 380 36.60 -6.00 13.78
CA ILE A 380 36.04 -4.63 13.73
C ILE A 380 35.12 -4.35 14.93
N THR A 381 34.27 -5.29 15.33
CA THR A 381 33.47 -5.16 16.55
C THR A 381 34.37 -4.97 17.77
N LYS A 382 35.42 -5.80 17.92
CA LYS A 382 36.35 -5.73 19.07
C LYS A 382 37.18 -4.45 19.14
N VAL A 383 37.66 -3.91 18.02
CA VAL A 383 38.38 -2.62 18.05
C VAL A 383 37.43 -1.45 18.32
N THR A 384 36.15 -1.58 17.94
CA THR A 384 35.10 -0.60 18.29
C THR A 384 34.77 -0.64 19.78
N GLU A 385 34.64 -1.83 20.38
CA GLU A 385 34.52 -1.99 21.83
C GLU A 385 35.71 -1.38 22.58
N GLN A 386 36.94 -1.58 22.09
CA GLN A 386 38.16 -0.98 22.68
C GLN A 386 38.16 0.55 22.59
N LEU A 387 37.72 1.14 21.47
CA LEU A 387 37.61 2.58 21.29
C LEU A 387 36.55 3.19 22.23
N LEU A 388 35.38 2.55 22.35
CA LEU A 388 34.32 2.97 23.29
C LEU A 388 34.78 2.87 24.75
N GLN A 389 35.55 1.84 25.10
CA GLN A 389 36.14 1.68 26.42
C GLN A 389 37.22 2.73 26.72
N ALA A 390 38.00 3.16 25.72
CA ALA A 390 38.97 4.24 25.87
C ALA A 390 38.29 5.58 26.19
N ILE A 391 37.19 5.90 25.50
CA ILE A 391 36.34 7.07 25.79
C ILE A 391 35.79 6.99 27.22
N ALA A 392 35.16 5.87 27.60
CA ALA A 392 34.59 5.67 28.93
C ALA A 392 35.63 5.79 30.06
N ASN A 393 36.86 5.33 29.82
CA ASN A 393 37.96 5.39 30.78
C ASN A 393 38.65 6.76 30.85
N SER A 394 38.34 7.69 29.94
CA SER A 394 39.04 8.97 29.75
C SER A 394 40.49 8.79 29.25
N ASP A 395 40.77 7.69 28.55
CA ASP A 395 42.11 7.34 28.04
C ASP A 395 42.33 7.92 26.64
N TYR A 396 42.84 9.16 26.60
CA TYR A 396 43.10 9.86 25.35
C TYR A 396 44.22 9.22 24.53
N ASP A 397 45.26 8.67 25.15
CA ASP A 397 46.40 8.10 24.43
C ASP A 397 45.99 6.78 23.75
N MET A 398 45.15 5.95 24.39
CA MET A 398 44.52 4.81 23.75
C MET A 398 43.58 5.23 22.61
N TYR A 399 42.67 6.20 22.85
CA TYR A 399 41.75 6.71 21.82
C TYR A 399 42.51 7.25 20.59
N LYS A 400 43.55 8.06 20.82
CA LYS A 400 44.46 8.59 19.79
C LYS A 400 45.22 7.49 19.05
N SER A 401 45.52 6.36 19.71
CA SER A 401 46.19 5.22 19.05
C SER A 401 45.27 4.40 18.13
N LEU A 402 43.95 4.54 18.29
CA LEU A 402 42.88 3.86 17.54
C LEU A 402 42.22 4.76 16.48
N CYS A 403 42.64 6.02 16.35
CA CYS A 403 42.12 6.98 15.39
C CYS A 403 43.21 7.46 14.43
N ASP A 404 42.83 7.81 13.21
CA ASP A 404 43.78 8.41 12.27
C ASP A 404 44.11 9.87 12.66
N PRO A 405 45.35 10.35 12.49
CA PRO A 405 45.68 11.76 12.68
C PRO A 405 44.85 12.73 11.82
N LYS A 406 44.30 12.25 10.70
CA LYS A 406 43.35 12.95 9.82
C LYS A 406 41.95 12.31 9.85
N ILE A 407 41.53 11.76 11.00
CA ILE A 407 40.15 11.31 11.20
C ILE A 407 39.19 12.45 10.88
N THR A 408 38.10 12.15 10.17
CA THR A 408 37.03 13.12 9.93
C THR A 408 35.80 12.79 10.75
N CYS A 409 35.03 13.77 11.20
CA CYS A 409 33.78 13.50 11.91
C CYS A 409 32.63 14.46 11.59
N PHE A 410 31.42 13.91 11.68
CA PHE A 410 30.19 14.63 11.95
C PHE A 410 29.69 14.18 13.32
N GLU A 411 29.55 15.08 14.28
CA GLU A 411 28.94 14.79 15.57
C GLU A 411 28.15 16.03 16.05
N PRO A 412 27.14 15.90 16.95
CA PRO A 412 26.28 17.03 17.34
C PRO A 412 27.04 18.30 17.74
N GLU A 413 28.21 18.11 18.34
CA GLU A 413 29.10 19.13 18.85
C GLU A 413 29.81 19.94 17.74
N THR A 414 29.85 19.44 16.49
CA THR A 414 30.41 20.17 15.34
C THR A 414 29.38 21.08 14.66
N ILE A 415 28.12 21.06 15.11
CA ILE A 415 27.01 21.90 14.59
C ILE A 415 26.86 21.76 13.06
N GLY A 416 26.88 20.51 12.57
CA GLY A 416 26.71 20.19 11.14
C GLY A 416 27.96 20.43 10.27
N ASN A 417 29.09 20.86 10.84
CA ASN A 417 30.36 20.99 10.12
C ASN A 417 31.11 19.65 10.09
N LEU A 418 31.81 19.37 8.99
CA LEU A 418 32.81 18.29 8.94
C LEU A 418 34.09 18.78 9.63
N VAL A 419 34.53 18.08 10.68
CA VAL A 419 35.81 18.36 11.36
C VAL A 419 36.86 17.35 10.90
N GLU A 420 38.11 17.79 10.70
CA GLU A 420 39.28 16.95 10.44
C GLU A 420 40.27 17.05 11.62
N GLY A 421 40.77 15.90 12.08
CA GLY A 421 41.83 15.79 13.07
C GLY A 421 41.37 15.48 14.50
N LEU A 422 42.35 15.32 15.39
CA LEU A 422 42.11 14.87 16.77
C LEU A 422 42.03 16.00 17.81
N ASP A 423 42.39 17.24 17.46
CA ASP A 423 42.46 18.34 18.43
C ASP A 423 41.09 18.76 18.97
N PHE A 424 40.02 18.64 18.16
CA PHE A 424 38.64 18.81 18.63
C PHE A 424 38.29 17.78 19.71
N HIS A 425 38.49 16.50 19.42
CA HIS A 425 38.26 15.40 20.36
C HIS A 425 39.15 15.54 21.63
N LYS A 426 40.39 15.99 21.47
CA LYS A 426 41.33 16.22 22.59
C LYS A 426 40.78 17.20 23.62
N PHE A 427 40.07 18.25 23.20
CA PHE A 427 39.43 19.19 24.11
C PHE A 427 38.44 18.50 25.07
N TYR A 428 37.64 17.55 24.59
CA TYR A 428 36.71 16.79 25.42
C TYR A 428 37.43 15.87 26.41
N PHE A 429 38.49 15.19 25.97
CA PHE A 429 39.33 14.38 26.87
C PHE A 429 40.03 15.24 27.94
N ASP A 430 40.62 16.36 27.56
CA ASP A 430 41.37 17.25 28.46
C ASP A 430 40.48 18.10 29.38
N THR A 431 39.21 18.34 29.04
CA THR A 431 38.34 19.33 29.73
C THR A 431 37.04 18.74 30.30
N VAL A 432 36.42 17.76 29.64
CA VAL A 432 35.12 17.19 30.04
C VAL A 432 35.32 15.87 30.78
N LEU A 433 36.17 14.99 30.25
CA LEU A 433 36.45 13.65 30.81
C LEU A 433 37.57 13.66 31.87
N SER A 434 38.39 14.72 31.93
CA SER A 434 39.59 14.81 32.79
C SER A 434 39.34 15.15 34.26
N VAL A 435 38.11 15.49 34.67
CA VAL A 435 37.83 16.17 35.94
C VAL A 435 38.00 15.23 37.16
N LYS A 436 39.24 15.16 37.65
CA LYS A 436 39.74 14.23 38.70
C LYS A 436 39.08 14.32 40.09
N ALA A 437 38.07 15.16 40.28
CA ALA A 437 37.38 15.31 41.58
C ALA A 437 36.35 14.19 41.86
N SER A 438 35.69 13.67 40.83
CA SER A 438 34.71 12.59 40.93
C SER A 438 34.49 11.98 39.55
N LYS A 439 34.98 10.75 39.31
CA LYS A 439 34.60 10.01 38.09
C LYS A 439 33.14 9.57 38.21
N PRO A 440 32.22 10.04 37.36
CA PRO A 440 30.92 9.38 37.24
C PRO A 440 31.13 8.00 36.59
N THR A 441 30.39 6.99 37.03
CA THR A 441 30.46 5.66 36.42
C THR A 441 29.73 5.71 35.08
N ILE A 442 30.46 5.94 33.98
CA ILE A 442 29.90 5.93 32.63
C ILE A 442 29.86 4.47 32.14
N ASN A 443 28.65 3.96 31.91
CA ASN A 443 28.40 2.69 31.24
C ASN A 443 28.09 2.95 29.75
N CYS A 444 28.76 2.21 28.86
CA CYS A 444 28.60 2.32 27.40
C CYS A 444 28.12 0.98 26.86
N THR A 445 26.87 0.89 26.41
CA THR A 445 26.29 -0.33 25.84
C THR A 445 26.08 -0.17 24.33
N MET A 446 26.77 -0.97 23.52
CA MET A 446 26.59 -1.05 22.08
C MET A 446 25.45 -2.03 21.74
N LEU A 447 24.42 -1.53 21.07
CA LEU A 447 23.22 -2.27 20.67
C LEU A 447 23.16 -2.42 19.15
N THR A 448 22.69 -3.57 18.70
CA THR A 448 22.48 -3.94 17.28
C THR A 448 23.62 -3.53 16.32
N PRO A 449 24.89 -3.94 16.56
CA PRO A 449 26.00 -3.61 15.67
C PRO A 449 25.92 -4.35 14.33
N VAL A 450 26.02 -3.60 13.23
CA VAL A 450 26.06 -4.11 11.85
C VAL A 450 27.39 -3.73 11.21
N VAL A 451 28.17 -4.71 10.75
CA VAL A 451 29.49 -4.50 10.11
C VAL A 451 29.39 -4.73 8.60
N HIS A 452 29.77 -3.72 7.83
CA HIS A 452 29.96 -3.77 6.38
C HIS A 452 31.44 -3.82 6.04
N THR A 453 31.95 -4.95 5.56
CA THR A 453 33.36 -5.07 5.11
C THR A 453 33.52 -4.45 3.73
N LEU A 454 34.36 -3.41 3.61
CA LEU A 454 34.60 -2.65 2.37
C LEU A 454 35.89 -3.07 1.65
N GLY A 455 36.68 -3.94 2.27
CA GLY A 455 37.90 -4.54 1.75
C GLY A 455 38.64 -5.31 2.84
N ASP A 456 39.83 -5.83 2.54
CA ASP A 456 40.69 -6.47 3.55
C ASP A 456 41.16 -5.48 4.63
N GLU A 457 41.45 -4.25 4.20
CA GLU A 457 42.00 -3.16 5.02
C GLU A 457 40.96 -2.04 5.25
N SER A 458 39.66 -2.29 5.06
CA SER A 458 38.59 -1.28 5.25
C SER A 458 37.24 -1.89 5.63
N ALA A 459 36.56 -1.28 6.60
CA ALA A 459 35.22 -1.67 7.02
C ALA A 459 34.44 -0.48 7.60
N CYS A 460 33.13 -0.62 7.66
CA CYS A 460 32.24 0.31 8.35
C CYS A 460 31.41 -0.48 9.38
N ILE A 461 31.13 0.11 10.54
CA ILE A 461 30.24 -0.45 11.55
C ILE A 461 29.21 0.61 11.97
N ALA A 462 27.94 0.24 11.99
CA ALA A 462 26.84 1.08 12.46
C ALA A 462 26.19 0.42 13.69
N TYR A 463 25.88 1.21 14.72
CA TYR A 463 25.30 0.71 15.97
C TYR A 463 24.52 1.81 16.72
N VAL A 464 23.65 1.40 17.63
CA VAL A 464 23.03 2.29 18.62
C VAL A 464 23.87 2.24 19.89
N LEU A 465 24.30 3.40 20.40
CA LEU A 465 25.03 3.52 21.65
C LEU A 465 24.12 4.02 22.76
N LEU A 466 24.07 3.30 23.87
CA LEU A 466 23.42 3.74 25.10
C LEU A 466 24.49 4.13 26.12
N LEU A 467 24.58 5.42 26.40
CA LEU A 467 25.44 6.01 27.43
C LEU A 467 24.63 6.19 28.71
N GLN A 468 25.11 5.67 29.84
CA GLN A 468 24.45 5.85 31.14
C GLN A 468 25.47 6.36 32.15
N TYR A 469 25.14 7.41 32.89
CA TYR A 469 26.07 8.04 33.84
C TYR A 469 25.32 8.75 34.97
N ILE A 470 26.02 9.12 36.04
CA ILE A 470 25.48 10.01 37.08
C ILE A 470 26.02 11.42 36.82
N ASP A 471 25.14 12.42 36.78
CA ASP A 471 25.52 13.81 36.52
C ASP A 471 26.02 14.54 37.78
N ARG A 472 26.41 15.82 37.62
CA ARG A 472 26.96 16.65 38.70
C ARG A 472 25.96 16.99 39.83
N SER A 473 24.66 16.75 39.63
CA SER A 473 23.63 16.86 40.67
C SER A 473 23.37 15.55 41.42
N GLY A 474 23.96 14.44 40.96
CA GLY A 474 23.75 13.10 41.51
C GLY A 474 22.59 12.33 40.87
N GLN A 475 21.97 12.84 39.81
CA GLN A 475 20.90 12.14 39.09
C GLN A 475 21.48 11.18 38.03
N ALA A 476 20.81 10.04 37.84
CA ALA A 476 21.17 9.07 36.82
C ALA A 476 20.57 9.47 35.47
N GLN A 477 21.44 9.67 34.48
CA GLN A 477 21.10 10.01 33.10
C GLN A 477 21.28 8.79 32.19
N SER A 478 20.49 8.72 31.12
CA SER A 478 20.66 7.74 30.04
C SER A 478 20.41 8.42 28.70
N VAL A 479 21.42 8.39 27.82
CA VAL A 479 21.44 9.10 26.54
C VAL A 479 21.63 8.07 25.42
N ARG A 480 20.74 8.08 24.44
CA ARG A 480 20.82 7.28 23.23
C ARG A 480 21.44 8.10 22.10
N THR A 481 22.48 7.56 21.48
CA THR A 481 23.05 8.07 20.22
C THR A 481 23.11 6.97 19.18
N GLU A 482 23.14 7.34 17.92
CA GLU A 482 23.37 6.43 16.80
C GLU A 482 24.76 6.76 16.24
N GLU A 483 25.61 5.76 16.05
CA GLU A 483 26.99 5.96 15.62
C GLU A 483 27.32 5.06 14.43
N THR A 484 28.01 5.63 13.45
CA THR A 484 28.60 4.91 12.31
C THR A 484 30.08 5.22 12.26
N ARG A 485 30.96 4.20 12.34
CA ARG A 485 32.42 4.35 12.29
C ARG A 485 33.00 3.65 11.08
N VAL A 486 33.85 4.35 10.33
CA VAL A 486 34.64 3.82 9.23
C VAL A 486 36.05 3.54 9.74
N TRP A 487 36.45 2.28 9.63
CA TRP A 487 37.75 1.75 10.02
C TRP A 487 38.58 1.46 8.78
N HIS A 488 39.84 1.89 8.81
CA HIS A 488 40.82 1.60 7.76
C HIS A 488 42.11 1.11 8.41
N LYS A 489 42.76 0.11 7.81
CA LYS A 489 43.95 -0.53 8.39
C LYS A 489 45.21 0.14 7.86
N LYS A 490 46.04 0.68 8.76
CA LYS A 490 47.35 1.27 8.45
C LYS A 490 48.42 0.62 9.34
N ASP A 491 49.54 0.24 8.75
CA ASP A 491 50.63 -0.48 9.43
C ASP A 491 50.14 -1.71 10.23
N SER A 492 49.25 -2.50 9.63
CA SER A 492 48.53 -3.64 10.24
C SER A 492 47.61 -3.32 11.44
N ARG A 493 47.38 -2.05 11.79
CA ARG A 493 46.47 -1.62 12.87
C ARG A 493 45.22 -0.96 12.32
N TRP A 494 44.07 -1.22 12.92
CA TRP A 494 42.82 -0.53 12.58
C TRP A 494 42.79 0.86 13.18
N LEU A 495 42.54 1.87 12.34
CA LEU A 495 42.34 3.25 12.74
C LEU A 495 40.96 3.72 12.26
N CYS A 496 40.23 4.40 13.13
CA CYS A 496 39.01 5.09 12.74
C CYS A 496 39.39 6.30 11.86
N VAL A 497 38.92 6.34 10.62
CA VAL A 497 39.22 7.39 9.62
C VAL A 497 38.04 8.32 9.37
N HIS A 498 36.82 7.85 9.64
CA HIS A 498 35.63 8.69 9.67
C HIS A 498 34.67 8.19 10.76
N PHE A 499 33.92 9.08 11.41
CA PHE A 499 32.69 8.67 12.08
C PHE A 499 31.58 9.73 12.00
N HIS A 500 30.35 9.24 12.09
CA HIS A 500 29.15 10.04 12.23
C HIS A 500 28.46 9.65 13.55
N ARG A 501 28.15 10.62 14.42
CA ARG A 501 27.26 10.47 15.57
C ARG A 501 26.02 11.34 15.36
N SER A 502 24.84 10.81 15.66
CA SER A 502 23.58 11.55 15.77
C SER A 502 22.93 11.28 17.14
N GLY A 503 22.13 12.24 17.63
CA GLY A 503 21.47 12.13 18.94
C GLY A 503 20.67 13.39 19.31
N MET A 504 19.59 13.19 20.07
CA MET A 504 18.55 14.22 20.32
C MET A 504 19.01 15.45 21.13
N PHE A 505 20.21 15.45 21.71
CA PHE A 505 20.71 16.58 22.51
C PHE A 505 21.18 17.79 21.68
N ALA A 506 21.31 17.65 20.35
CA ALA A 506 21.69 18.76 19.46
C ALA A 506 20.71 19.95 19.54
N GLN A 507 19.41 19.68 19.49
CA GLN A 507 18.37 20.73 19.44
C GLN A 507 18.31 21.57 20.72
N TYR A 508 18.57 20.98 21.89
CA TYR A 508 18.47 21.67 23.17
C TYR A 508 19.64 22.62 23.46
N PHE A 509 20.86 22.30 22.99
CA PHE A 509 21.99 23.24 23.14
C PHE A 509 21.93 24.39 22.13
N VAL A 510 21.41 24.13 20.93
CA VAL A 510 21.13 25.17 19.91
C VAL A 510 20.14 26.21 20.44
N LEU A 511 19.05 25.78 21.10
CA LEU A 511 18.10 26.69 21.74
C LEU A 511 18.72 27.56 22.85
N PHE A 512 19.70 27.06 23.61
CA PHE A 512 20.32 27.82 24.70
C PHE A 512 21.42 28.79 24.24
N VAL A 513 22.18 28.43 23.19
CA VAL A 513 23.28 29.27 22.67
C VAL A 513 22.80 30.30 21.64
N LEU A 514 21.82 29.99 20.78
CA LEU A 514 21.26 31.00 19.87
C LEU A 514 20.44 32.06 20.62
N SER A 515 19.84 31.70 21.76
CA SER A 515 19.18 32.63 22.68
C SER A 515 20.14 33.69 23.26
N THR A 516 21.44 33.40 23.37
CA THR A 516 22.41 34.32 24.01
C THR A 516 23.29 35.11 23.03
N CYS A 517 23.30 34.77 21.74
CA CYS A 517 24.16 35.41 20.73
C CYS A 517 23.45 36.18 19.61
N THR A 518 22.14 36.48 19.76
CA THR A 518 21.44 37.39 18.83
C THR A 518 20.50 38.37 19.56
N LEU A 519 21.05 39.16 20.49
CA LEU A 519 20.37 40.33 21.07
C LEU A 519 20.31 41.51 20.07
N ILE A 520 19.64 41.27 18.93
CA ILE A 520 19.05 42.31 18.10
C ILE A 520 17.55 42.31 18.42
N SER A 521 16.99 43.50 18.64
CA SER A 521 15.61 43.68 19.07
C SER A 521 14.62 43.24 17.99
N ALA A 522 14.21 41.96 18.01
CA ALA A 522 13.09 41.44 17.24
C ALA A 522 11.75 41.83 17.91
N ASN A 523 11.53 43.14 18.04
CA ASN A 523 10.28 43.75 18.49
C ASN A 523 9.51 44.41 17.32
N ASP A 524 9.99 44.18 16.10
CA ASP A 524 9.38 44.64 14.85
C ASP A 524 8.44 43.56 14.27
N ASP A 525 7.28 44.02 13.84
CA ASP A 525 6.13 43.24 13.38
C ASP A 525 6.44 42.36 12.14
N LEU A 526 6.61 41.05 12.32
CA LEU A 526 6.81 40.05 11.25
C LEU A 526 5.53 39.74 10.44
N SER A 527 4.64 40.73 10.26
CA SER A 527 3.30 40.45 9.77
C SER A 527 3.18 40.36 8.23
N SER A 528 2.67 39.22 7.77
CA SER A 528 2.35 38.90 6.36
C SER A 528 3.47 39.17 5.35
N GLN A 529 4.37 38.20 5.16
CA GLN A 529 5.37 38.23 4.09
C GLN A 529 4.84 37.59 2.80
N ARG A 530 5.24 38.17 1.66
CA ARG A 530 4.87 37.73 0.31
C ARG A 530 6.11 37.42 -0.50
N PHE A 531 6.13 36.27 -1.15
CA PHE A 531 7.27 35.78 -1.91
C PHE A 531 6.87 35.47 -3.36
N ARG A 532 7.83 35.63 -4.27
CA ARG A 532 7.77 35.13 -5.65
C ARG A 532 8.97 34.22 -5.89
N GLY A 533 8.83 33.31 -6.84
CA GLY A 533 9.95 32.48 -7.29
C GLY A 533 9.73 31.79 -8.61
N HIS A 534 10.82 31.30 -9.19
CA HIS A 534 10.81 30.47 -10.39
C HIS A 534 11.71 29.25 -10.22
N VAL A 535 11.41 28.19 -10.97
CA VAL A 535 12.34 27.10 -11.25
C VAL A 535 12.85 27.27 -12.69
N LEU A 536 14.17 27.23 -12.84
CA LEU A 536 14.92 27.44 -14.08
C LEU A 536 15.62 26.12 -14.48
N LYS A 537 15.90 25.92 -15.78
CA LYS A 537 16.60 24.74 -16.29
C LYS A 537 17.78 25.09 -17.21
N THR A 538 18.90 25.49 -16.62
CA THR A 538 20.08 25.95 -17.33
C THR A 538 21.07 24.79 -17.56
N ASN A 539 21.46 24.56 -18.83
CA ASN A 539 22.34 23.45 -19.24
C ASN A 539 21.88 22.05 -18.71
N GLY A 540 20.56 21.86 -18.56
CA GLY A 540 19.96 20.62 -18.06
C GLY A 540 19.98 20.44 -16.53
N LYS A 541 20.52 21.39 -15.76
CA LYS A 541 20.41 21.45 -14.30
C LYS A 541 19.20 22.27 -13.89
N TYR A 542 18.59 21.93 -12.74
CA TYR A 542 17.49 22.69 -12.14
C TYR A 542 18.04 23.68 -11.11
N GLU A 543 17.53 24.90 -11.13
CA GLU A 543 17.88 25.96 -10.19
C GLU A 543 16.58 26.62 -9.70
N ILE A 544 16.52 27.03 -8.42
CA ILE A 544 15.37 27.75 -7.86
C ILE A 544 15.77 29.14 -7.37
N VAL A 545 14.96 30.15 -7.71
CA VAL A 545 15.18 31.53 -7.30
C VAL A 545 13.93 32.05 -6.59
N THR A 546 14.00 32.22 -5.27
CA THR A 546 12.90 32.74 -4.42
C THR A 546 13.33 34.00 -3.67
N ALA A 547 12.50 35.04 -3.65
CA ALA A 547 12.73 36.25 -2.85
C ALA A 547 11.41 36.98 -2.49
N LEU A 548 11.49 37.95 -1.58
CA LEU A 548 10.35 38.79 -1.20
C LEU A 548 9.82 39.56 -2.42
N ALA A 549 8.50 39.53 -2.61
CA ALA A 549 7.81 40.07 -3.79
C ALA A 549 8.05 41.57 -4.03
N THR A 550 8.34 42.34 -2.96
CA THR A 550 8.68 43.77 -3.02
C THR A 550 10.10 44.06 -3.51
N SER A 551 11.00 43.06 -3.43
CA SER A 551 12.39 43.13 -3.90
C SER A 551 12.65 42.30 -5.16
N TYR A 552 11.63 41.60 -5.66
CA TYR A 552 11.77 40.61 -6.72
C TYR A 552 12.13 41.26 -8.07
N LYS A 553 12.97 40.58 -8.84
CA LYS A 553 13.23 40.91 -10.24
C LYS A 553 12.97 39.65 -11.07
N GLU A 554 12.14 39.79 -12.10
CA GLU A 554 11.89 38.71 -13.05
C GLU A 554 13.21 38.30 -13.76
N PRO A 555 13.49 37.00 -13.95
CA PRO A 555 14.65 36.50 -14.69
C PRO A 555 14.68 36.99 -16.15
N ASN A 556 15.87 36.92 -16.77
CA ASN A 556 15.99 37.31 -18.16
C ASN A 556 15.48 36.19 -19.06
N LYS A 557 14.24 36.30 -19.56
CA LYS A 557 13.55 35.30 -20.41
C LYS A 557 14.28 34.93 -21.73
N LEU A 558 15.42 35.54 -22.04
CA LEU A 558 16.28 35.22 -23.18
C LEU A 558 17.55 34.44 -22.81
N GLU A 559 17.89 34.34 -21.51
CA GLU A 559 19.06 33.63 -20.99
C GLU A 559 18.65 32.51 -20.01
N ASP A 560 17.60 32.74 -19.21
CA ASP A 560 17.07 31.81 -18.20
C ASP A 560 15.85 31.04 -18.73
N HIS A 561 15.96 29.71 -18.83
CA HIS A 561 14.85 28.84 -19.25
C HIS A 561 13.91 28.54 -18.08
N VAL A 562 12.89 29.38 -17.89
CA VAL A 562 11.87 29.27 -16.84
C VAL A 562 10.92 28.10 -17.11
N LEU A 563 10.80 27.15 -16.17
CA LEU A 563 9.85 26.03 -16.23
C LEU A 563 8.53 26.32 -15.50
N ALA A 564 8.64 26.97 -14.34
CA ALA A 564 7.54 27.23 -13.44
C ALA A 564 7.74 28.56 -12.70
N THR A 565 6.63 29.20 -12.36
CA THR A 565 6.55 30.40 -11.53
C THR A 565 5.63 30.13 -10.35
N GLY A 566 5.94 30.68 -9.19
CA GLY A 566 5.08 30.57 -8.01
C GLY A 566 5.05 31.83 -7.16
N PHE A 567 3.97 31.97 -6.41
CA PHE A 567 3.70 33.04 -5.46
C PHE A 567 3.20 32.44 -4.14
N TRP A 568 3.66 33.00 -3.03
CA TRP A 568 3.35 32.53 -1.67
C TRP A 568 3.02 33.72 -0.78
N ASP A 569 1.82 33.72 -0.20
CA ASP A 569 1.32 34.74 0.71
C ASP A 569 1.18 34.16 2.12
N GLN A 570 2.09 34.53 3.02
CA GLN A 570 2.16 34.03 4.39
C GLN A 570 1.29 34.90 5.32
N THR A 571 0.03 35.12 4.93
CA THR A 571 -0.98 35.89 5.67
C THR A 571 -1.65 35.13 6.82
N TYR A 572 -1.31 33.85 7.02
CA TYR A 572 -1.92 32.94 8.00
C TYR A 572 -2.26 33.57 9.37
N ASN A 573 -1.33 34.31 9.99
CA ASN A 573 -1.59 34.96 11.30
C ASN A 573 -2.67 36.07 11.29
N LYS A 574 -3.15 36.49 10.11
CA LYS A 574 -4.22 37.50 9.92
C LYS A 574 -5.55 36.92 9.42
N THR A 575 -5.54 35.70 8.86
CA THR A 575 -6.67 35.11 8.11
C THR A 575 -6.95 33.64 8.46
N GLY A 576 -6.05 32.99 9.17
CA GLY A 576 -5.95 31.53 9.33
C GLY A 576 -5.66 30.76 8.04
N TRP A 577 -5.30 31.45 6.95
CA TRP A 577 -4.96 30.86 5.65
C TRP A 577 -3.70 31.49 5.05
N SER A 578 -2.71 30.68 4.69
CA SER A 578 -1.73 31.06 3.66
C SER A 578 -2.30 30.80 2.26
N VAL A 579 -1.74 31.46 1.24
CA VAL A 579 -2.09 31.21 -0.17
C VAL A 579 -0.86 30.80 -0.96
N LEU A 580 -0.95 29.69 -1.68
CA LEU A 580 0.07 29.20 -2.61
C LEU A 580 -0.49 29.19 -4.04
N GLU A 581 0.23 29.78 -4.97
CA GLU A 581 -0.14 29.80 -6.38
C GLU A 581 1.06 29.36 -7.22
N ILE A 582 0.88 28.40 -8.12
CA ILE A 582 1.93 27.83 -8.96
C ILE A 582 1.43 27.69 -10.40
N GLN A 583 2.26 28.13 -11.35
CA GLN A 583 1.98 28.11 -12.78
C GLN A 583 3.15 27.49 -13.56
N THR A 584 2.87 26.55 -14.45
CA THR A 584 3.86 25.91 -15.35
C THR A 584 3.57 26.22 -16.81
N LEU A 585 4.57 26.09 -17.69
CA LEU A 585 4.43 26.50 -19.10
C LEU A 585 4.13 25.29 -20.03
N ASP A 586 3.19 25.48 -20.96
CA ASP A 586 2.70 24.43 -21.90
C ASP A 586 3.78 23.94 -22.88
N ASN A 587 4.77 24.77 -23.20
CA ASN A 587 5.88 24.40 -24.08
C ASN A 587 6.88 23.43 -23.41
N GLU A 588 6.78 23.21 -22.09
CA GLU A 588 7.64 22.28 -21.34
C GLU A 588 7.07 20.86 -21.30
N THR A 589 7.96 19.88 -21.07
CA THR A 589 7.54 18.49 -20.91
C THR A 589 6.67 18.33 -19.65
N ASN A 590 5.67 17.46 -19.67
CA ASN A 590 4.83 17.20 -18.49
C ASN A 590 5.67 16.83 -17.24
N PHE A 591 6.82 16.16 -17.42
CA PHE A 591 7.72 15.78 -16.33
C PHE A 591 8.43 17.00 -15.73
N ASP A 592 8.89 17.92 -16.57
CA ASP A 592 9.50 19.19 -16.15
C ASP A 592 8.48 20.09 -15.43
N GLN A 593 7.26 20.19 -15.97
CA GLN A 593 6.15 20.90 -15.33
C GLN A 593 5.83 20.32 -13.94
N ALA A 594 5.55 19.02 -13.87
CA ALA A 594 5.16 18.35 -12.63
C ALA A 594 6.23 18.44 -11.54
N TYR A 595 7.50 18.19 -11.90
CA TYR A 595 8.62 18.30 -10.96
C TYR A 595 8.81 19.73 -10.45
N SER A 596 8.79 20.72 -11.35
CA SER A 596 9.02 22.12 -11.00
C SER A 596 7.91 22.71 -10.11
N ALA A 597 6.66 22.26 -10.29
CA ALA A 597 5.57 22.62 -9.41
C ALA A 597 5.79 22.10 -7.98
N GLY A 598 6.19 20.83 -7.83
CA GLY A 598 6.55 20.27 -6.53
C GLY A 598 7.72 21.02 -5.88
N VAL A 599 8.78 21.31 -6.64
CA VAL A 599 9.97 22.04 -6.15
C VAL A 599 9.61 23.41 -5.58
N LEU A 600 8.72 24.17 -6.24
CA LEU A 600 8.25 25.47 -5.73
C LEU A 600 7.48 25.32 -4.42
N GLU A 601 6.51 24.38 -4.34
CA GLU A 601 5.76 24.12 -3.11
C GLU A 601 6.69 23.73 -1.95
N GLY A 602 7.62 22.80 -2.18
CA GLY A 602 8.51 22.27 -1.16
C GLY A 602 9.47 23.32 -0.59
N GLN A 603 9.89 24.28 -1.42
CA GLN A 603 10.72 25.41 -0.99
C GLN A 603 9.89 26.50 -0.29
N PHE A 604 8.72 26.90 -0.81
CA PHE A 604 7.90 27.95 -0.19
C PHE A 604 7.30 27.52 1.15
N THR A 605 6.83 26.28 1.24
CA THR A 605 6.14 25.77 2.44
C THR A 605 7.09 25.06 3.42
N ARG A 606 8.40 25.04 3.15
CA ARG A 606 9.43 24.25 3.86
C ARG A 606 9.35 24.31 5.39
N GLU A 607 9.19 25.50 5.96
CA GLU A 607 9.09 25.67 7.41
C GLU A 607 7.77 25.09 7.97
N LEU A 608 6.65 25.40 7.32
CA LEU A 608 5.33 24.91 7.71
C LEU A 608 5.18 23.40 7.51
N ILE A 609 5.91 22.79 6.56
CA ILE A 609 6.02 21.33 6.42
C ILE A 609 6.63 20.71 7.69
N GLY A 610 7.69 21.32 8.24
CA GLY A 610 8.31 20.85 9.48
C GLY A 610 7.34 20.92 10.67
N TYR A 611 6.57 22.01 10.77
CA TYR A 611 5.52 22.15 11.78
C TYR A 611 4.37 21.15 11.55
N GLN A 612 3.93 20.95 10.30
CA GLN A 612 2.87 20.00 9.96
C GLN A 612 3.27 18.56 10.25
N TRP A 613 4.54 18.20 10.05
CA TRP A 613 5.09 16.90 10.44
C TRP A 613 5.02 16.70 11.96
N GLN A 614 5.57 17.63 12.73
CA GLN A 614 5.58 17.58 14.20
C GLN A 614 4.14 17.58 14.77
N ASN A 615 3.25 18.36 14.16
CA ASN A 615 1.87 18.48 14.59
C ASN A 615 1.02 17.27 14.22
N ASN A 616 1.33 16.45 13.20
CA ASN A 616 0.38 15.45 12.68
C ASN A 616 0.95 14.06 12.31
N ILE A 617 2.26 13.89 12.15
CA ILE A 617 2.85 12.67 11.57
C ILE A 617 3.73 11.89 12.56
N ASP A 618 4.50 12.59 13.43
CA ASP A 618 5.48 11.96 14.34
C ASP A 618 4.87 10.89 15.27
N ASP A 619 3.61 11.02 15.69
CA ASP A 619 2.95 10.08 16.60
C ASP A 619 2.32 8.85 15.91
N ILE A 620 2.24 8.84 14.57
CA ILE A 620 1.68 7.71 13.81
C ILE A 620 2.47 6.42 14.08
N CYS A 621 3.80 6.48 13.91
CA CYS A 621 4.70 5.35 14.15
C CYS A 621 5.22 5.26 15.60
N THR A 622 5.11 6.32 16.40
CA THR A 622 5.68 6.36 17.76
C THR A 622 5.06 5.28 18.65
N ASN A 623 5.92 4.42 19.21
CA ASN A 623 5.57 3.21 19.99
C ASN A 623 4.74 2.14 19.24
N LYS A 624 4.55 2.25 17.91
CA LYS A 624 3.74 1.33 17.09
C LYS A 624 4.59 0.56 16.06
N THR A 625 5.72 0.00 16.47
CA THR A 625 6.76 -0.56 15.57
C THR A 625 6.25 -1.59 14.55
N GLU A 626 5.41 -2.55 14.98
CA GLU A 626 4.86 -3.58 14.07
C GLU A 626 3.92 -2.98 13.02
N PHE A 627 3.10 -1.99 13.42
CA PHE A 627 2.22 -1.25 12.52
C PHE A 627 3.00 -0.38 11.55
N CYS A 628 4.04 0.32 12.02
CA CYS A 628 4.91 1.13 11.17
C CYS A 628 5.65 0.27 10.12
N TYR A 629 6.10 -0.93 10.50
CA TYR A 629 6.66 -1.91 9.56
C TYR A 629 5.60 -2.37 8.55
N TYR A 630 4.38 -2.70 8.99
CA TYR A 630 3.28 -3.05 8.10
C TYR A 630 2.96 -1.95 7.08
N LEU A 631 2.84 -0.69 7.52
CA LEU A 631 2.63 0.46 6.63
C LEU A 631 3.74 0.57 5.59
N LYS A 632 5.02 0.46 6.00
CA LYS A 632 6.15 0.50 5.07
C LYS A 632 6.07 -0.61 4.03
N GLN A 633 5.75 -1.85 4.43
CA GLN A 633 5.59 -2.95 3.47
C GLN A 633 4.36 -2.75 2.56
N PHE A 634 3.24 -2.26 3.08
CA PHE A 634 2.04 -1.98 2.29
C PHE A 634 2.33 -0.93 1.20
N PHE A 635 2.91 0.21 1.58
CA PHE A 635 3.22 1.28 0.63
C PHE A 635 4.37 0.94 -0.33
N LEU A 636 5.37 0.14 0.09
CA LEU A 636 6.38 -0.40 -0.84
C LEU A 636 5.75 -1.27 -1.93
N ILE A 637 4.85 -2.19 -1.57
CA ILE A 637 4.15 -3.05 -2.53
C ILE A 637 3.22 -2.23 -3.44
N GLN A 638 2.57 -1.18 -2.91
CA GLN A 638 1.69 -0.30 -3.67
C GLN A 638 2.45 0.54 -4.71
N LEU A 639 3.60 1.10 -4.31
CA LEU A 639 4.48 1.83 -5.23
C LEU A 639 5.09 0.92 -6.30
N ASP A 640 5.65 -0.25 -5.93
CA ASP A 640 6.19 -1.24 -6.88
C ASP A 640 5.14 -1.68 -7.92
N TRP A 641 3.91 -1.94 -7.47
CA TRP A 641 2.82 -2.27 -8.37
C TRP A 641 2.46 -1.12 -9.32
N MET A 642 2.38 0.12 -8.82
CA MET A 642 2.10 1.30 -9.64
C MET A 642 3.22 1.58 -10.65
N TYR A 643 4.50 1.49 -10.25
CA TYR A 643 5.63 1.59 -11.19
C TYR A 643 5.52 0.50 -12.28
N THR A 644 5.22 -0.74 -11.89
CA THR A 644 5.00 -1.85 -12.83
C THR A 644 3.86 -1.55 -13.82
N GLN A 645 2.79 -0.87 -13.40
CA GLN A 645 1.71 -0.46 -14.32
C GLN A 645 2.16 0.68 -15.24
N ILE A 646 2.85 1.70 -14.72
CA ILE A 646 3.41 2.83 -15.50
C ILE A 646 4.34 2.30 -16.62
N GLU A 647 5.15 1.28 -16.35
CA GLU A 647 6.03 0.67 -17.36
C GLU A 647 5.30 -0.27 -18.32
N SER A 648 4.21 -0.90 -17.88
CA SER A 648 3.36 -1.75 -18.73
C SER A 648 2.49 -0.94 -19.69
N TYR A 649 2.11 0.28 -19.31
CA TYR A 649 1.14 1.14 -20.01
C TYR A 649 1.65 2.57 -20.25
N PRO A 650 2.84 2.79 -20.85
CA PRO A 650 3.51 4.10 -20.89
C PRO A 650 2.85 5.16 -21.78
N ASN A 651 1.78 4.81 -22.51
CA ASN A 651 0.99 5.74 -23.34
C ASN A 651 -0.46 5.89 -22.82
N ASP A 652 -0.83 5.21 -21.73
CA ASP A 652 -2.16 5.29 -21.15
C ASP A 652 -2.35 6.61 -20.37
N GLU A 653 -3.55 7.18 -20.46
CA GLU A 653 -3.83 8.49 -19.83
C GLU A 653 -3.74 8.42 -18.31
N TYR A 654 -4.34 7.40 -17.71
CA TYR A 654 -4.42 7.25 -16.26
C TYR A 654 -3.02 7.01 -15.68
N TRP A 655 -2.28 6.05 -16.25
CA TRP A 655 -0.92 5.74 -15.80
C TRP A 655 0.09 6.86 -16.07
N HIS A 656 -0.12 7.67 -17.11
CA HIS A 656 0.65 8.91 -17.27
C HIS A 656 0.37 9.87 -16.11
N GLN A 657 -0.89 10.15 -15.75
CA GLN A 657 -1.17 11.05 -14.63
C GLN A 657 -0.66 10.52 -13.27
N VAL A 658 -0.72 9.21 -13.00
CA VAL A 658 -0.09 8.58 -11.82
C VAL A 658 1.41 8.90 -11.78
N ASN A 659 2.11 8.71 -12.90
CA ASN A 659 3.55 8.99 -13.02
C ASN A 659 3.86 10.49 -12.78
N LEU A 660 3.02 11.40 -13.26
CA LEU A 660 3.19 12.84 -13.03
C LEU A 660 3.03 13.23 -11.55
N LEU A 661 2.14 12.57 -10.80
CA LEU A 661 2.01 12.82 -9.36
C LEU A 661 3.23 12.35 -8.57
N LEU A 662 3.81 11.19 -8.91
CA LEU A 662 5.02 10.68 -8.27
C LEU A 662 6.25 11.56 -8.59
N ILE A 663 6.31 12.10 -9.81
CA ILE A 663 7.32 13.11 -10.21
C ILE A 663 7.12 14.44 -9.46
N GLN A 664 5.88 14.89 -9.26
CA GLN A 664 5.56 16.09 -8.48
C GLN A 664 5.94 15.92 -7.00
N LEU A 665 5.68 14.74 -6.41
CA LEU A 665 6.08 14.41 -5.04
C LEU A 665 7.62 14.35 -4.90
N ASN A 666 8.33 13.82 -5.89
CA ASN A 666 9.78 13.89 -5.94
C ASN A 666 10.31 15.33 -6.07
N GLY A 667 9.58 16.22 -6.75
CA GLY A 667 9.83 17.65 -6.76
C GLY A 667 9.67 18.28 -5.39
N LEU A 668 8.58 17.98 -4.68
CA LEU A 668 8.30 18.45 -3.32
C LEU A 668 9.44 18.08 -2.34
N ILE A 669 9.86 16.82 -2.37
CA ILE A 669 10.98 16.30 -1.56
C ILE A 669 12.28 17.06 -1.88
N ASP A 670 12.58 17.30 -3.16
CA ASP A 670 13.82 17.96 -3.57
C ASP A 670 13.81 19.48 -3.32
N GLY A 671 12.63 20.12 -3.36
CA GLY A 671 12.45 21.52 -2.98
C GLY A 671 12.61 21.73 -1.47
N TYR A 672 11.97 20.88 -0.67
CA TYR A 672 12.12 20.88 0.79
C TYR A 672 13.58 20.67 1.22
N ASN A 673 14.27 19.68 0.65
CA ASN A 673 15.67 19.38 0.95
C ASN A 673 16.67 20.31 0.23
N ASN A 674 16.21 21.15 -0.71
CA ASN A 674 17.06 21.98 -1.58
C ASN A 674 18.16 21.18 -2.33
N THR A 675 17.80 20.02 -2.91
CA THR A 675 18.73 19.10 -3.60
C THR A 675 18.53 18.98 -5.11
N LEU A 676 17.38 19.43 -5.63
CA LEU A 676 17.07 19.64 -7.06
C LEU A 676 17.61 18.58 -8.05
N ARG A 677 17.37 17.30 -7.78
CA ARG A 677 17.94 16.16 -8.54
C ARG A 677 17.28 15.93 -9.92
N GLY A 678 16.19 16.62 -10.21
CA GLY A 678 15.40 16.49 -11.43
C GLY A 678 14.29 15.41 -11.38
N PRO A 679 13.42 15.36 -12.42
CA PRO A 679 12.32 14.39 -12.54
C PRO A 679 12.80 12.94 -12.46
N ARG A 680 12.20 12.16 -11.55
CA ARG A 680 12.42 10.71 -11.41
C ARG A 680 11.09 10.03 -11.03
N LYS A 681 10.93 8.75 -11.41
CA LYS A 681 9.73 7.97 -11.08
C LYS A 681 9.71 7.57 -9.60
N GLU A 682 10.81 6.96 -9.15
CA GLU A 682 10.93 6.29 -7.86
C GLU A 682 11.06 7.29 -6.70
N LEU A 683 10.45 6.96 -5.56
CA LEU A 683 10.54 7.68 -4.29
C LEU A 683 11.59 7.02 -3.39
N ASP A 684 12.41 7.82 -2.68
CA ASP A 684 13.51 7.29 -1.86
C ASP A 684 13.03 6.54 -0.60
N ASP A 685 11.93 6.98 0.05
CA ASP A 685 11.31 6.30 1.19
C ASP A 685 9.78 6.59 1.28
N PRO A 686 8.90 5.57 1.25
CA PRO A 686 7.45 5.77 1.41
C PRO A 686 6.98 6.22 2.80
N LEU A 687 7.81 6.10 3.85
CA LEU A 687 7.48 6.68 5.17
C LEU A 687 7.95 8.14 5.31
N SER A 688 8.41 8.79 4.23
CA SER A 688 8.70 10.22 4.20
C SER A 688 7.48 11.02 3.69
N PHE A 689 7.64 11.89 2.69
CA PHE A 689 6.60 12.77 2.17
C PHE A 689 5.40 12.06 1.54
N PHE A 690 5.52 10.78 1.20
CA PHE A 690 4.37 9.97 0.77
C PHE A 690 3.38 9.76 1.93
N LEU A 691 3.84 9.67 3.19
CA LEU A 691 3.00 9.52 4.38
C LEU A 691 2.05 10.71 4.60
N PHE A 692 2.49 11.94 4.29
CA PHE A 692 1.61 13.12 4.26
C PHE A 692 0.44 13.00 3.28
N GLN A 693 0.60 12.22 2.20
CA GLN A 693 -0.44 12.09 1.16
C GLN A 693 -1.44 10.97 1.47
N VAL A 694 -1.06 10.00 2.32
CA VAL A 694 -1.88 8.82 2.66
C VAL A 694 -2.32 8.83 4.13
N ALA A 695 -2.28 9.97 4.81
CA ALA A 695 -2.57 10.08 6.25
C ALA A 695 -3.95 9.51 6.61
N GLU A 696 -5.00 9.87 5.88
CA GLU A 696 -6.35 9.33 6.09
C GLU A 696 -6.44 7.82 5.80
N SER A 697 -5.73 7.35 4.76
CA SER A 697 -5.61 5.91 4.46
C SER A 697 -4.96 5.11 5.59
N VAL A 698 -4.10 5.74 6.41
CA VAL A 698 -3.49 5.09 7.58
C VAL A 698 -4.55 4.78 8.65
N GLY A 699 -5.61 5.58 8.78
CA GLY A 699 -6.70 5.34 9.72
C GLY A 699 -7.53 4.08 9.39
N ASP A 700 -7.84 3.88 8.11
CA ASP A 700 -8.44 2.63 7.59
C ASP A 700 -7.52 1.41 7.84
N LEU A 701 -6.22 1.55 7.55
CA LEU A 701 -5.23 0.48 7.71
C LEU A 701 -5.00 0.11 9.19
N ALA A 702 -4.97 1.10 10.09
CA ALA A 702 -4.97 0.89 11.54
C ALA A 702 -6.26 0.20 12.00
N GLY A 703 -7.41 0.64 11.47
CA GLY A 703 -8.72 0.08 11.71
C GLY A 703 -8.83 -1.40 11.37
N ARG A 704 -8.37 -1.79 10.18
CA ARG A 704 -8.26 -3.18 9.72
C ARG A 704 -7.44 -4.05 10.66
N LEU A 705 -6.33 -3.52 11.19
CA LEU A 705 -5.43 -4.22 12.10
C LEU A 705 -5.80 -4.09 13.58
N LYS A 706 -6.84 -3.31 13.89
CA LYS A 706 -7.32 -3.02 15.26
C LYS A 706 -6.23 -2.41 16.15
N VAL A 707 -5.38 -1.58 15.56
CA VAL A 707 -4.31 -0.85 16.24
C VAL A 707 -4.92 0.30 17.06
N PRO A 708 -4.62 0.40 18.37
CA PRO A 708 -5.09 1.51 19.19
C PRO A 708 -4.33 2.81 18.91
N ASP A 709 -4.89 3.93 19.35
CA ASP A 709 -4.24 5.24 19.37
C ASP A 709 -3.74 5.72 17.99
N VAL A 710 -4.50 5.37 16.94
CA VAL A 710 -4.49 5.96 15.60
C VAL A 710 -5.92 6.41 15.31
N PRO A 711 -6.17 7.69 14.93
CA PRO A 711 -7.48 8.14 14.48
C PRO A 711 -7.99 7.31 13.30
N LYS A 712 -9.29 7.00 13.25
CA LYS A 712 -9.86 6.27 12.11
C LYS A 712 -10.15 7.18 10.92
N HIS A 713 -10.89 8.26 11.14
CA HIS A 713 -11.29 9.24 10.12
C HIS A 713 -11.58 10.59 10.78
N ASP A 714 -11.29 11.67 10.05
CA ASP A 714 -11.91 12.97 10.27
C ASP A 714 -13.34 13.02 9.67
N SER A 715 -14.11 14.06 10.03
CA SER A 715 -15.53 14.23 9.69
C SER A 715 -15.76 15.51 8.88
N CYS A 716 -16.93 15.65 8.26
CA CYS A 716 -17.16 16.65 7.22
C CYS A 716 -18.65 17.03 7.14
N SER A 717 -18.98 18.29 6.85
CA SER A 717 -20.36 18.75 6.66
C SER A 717 -20.48 19.58 5.37
N ALA A 718 -21.37 19.19 4.47
CA ALA A 718 -21.52 19.82 3.15
C ALA A 718 -22.97 20.24 2.84
N LEU A 719 -23.11 21.33 2.08
CA LEU A 719 -24.40 21.87 1.62
C LEU A 719 -24.27 22.45 0.20
N ILE A 720 -25.18 22.02 -0.68
CA ILE A 720 -25.40 22.62 -2.00
C ILE A 720 -26.81 23.23 -1.96
N LYS A 721 -26.95 24.53 -2.22
CA LYS A 721 -28.22 25.26 -2.07
C LYS A 721 -28.57 26.04 -3.33
N ILE A 722 -29.72 25.72 -3.94
CA ILE A 722 -30.34 26.57 -4.98
C ILE A 722 -31.05 27.74 -4.30
N LEU A 723 -30.75 28.98 -4.71
CA LEU A 723 -31.44 30.17 -4.19
C LEU A 723 -32.84 30.36 -4.83
N PRO A 724 -33.75 31.11 -4.17
CA PRO A 724 -35.07 31.44 -4.72
C PRO A 724 -35.01 31.98 -6.16
N ASN A 725 -35.98 31.58 -6.98
CA ASN A 725 -36.05 31.88 -8.42
C ASN A 725 -34.84 31.37 -9.25
N ASN A 726 -34.08 30.40 -8.72
CA ASN A 726 -32.83 29.91 -9.31
C ASN A 726 -31.79 31.04 -9.55
N SER A 727 -31.77 32.07 -8.71
CA SER A 727 -30.91 33.24 -8.92
C SER A 727 -29.41 32.94 -8.83
N ASP A 728 -29.04 31.94 -8.04
CA ASP A 728 -27.68 31.45 -7.83
C ASP A 728 -27.71 30.04 -7.21
N ILE A 729 -26.57 29.37 -7.16
CA ILE A 729 -26.38 28.11 -6.43
C ILE A 729 -25.08 28.21 -5.63
N PHE A 730 -25.17 28.04 -4.31
CA PHE A 730 -24.01 27.87 -3.44
C PHE A 730 -23.58 26.41 -3.36
N VAL A 731 -22.28 26.19 -3.26
CA VAL A 731 -21.63 24.91 -2.95
C VAL A 731 -20.66 25.16 -1.80
N SER A 732 -20.81 24.44 -0.70
CA SER A 732 -20.02 24.69 0.51
C SER A 732 -19.68 23.42 1.30
N HIS A 733 -18.48 23.39 1.86
CA HIS A 733 -17.95 22.33 2.70
C HIS A 733 -17.34 22.90 3.98
N ALA A 734 -17.53 22.25 5.13
CA ALA A 734 -16.88 22.55 6.40
C ALA A 734 -16.16 21.29 6.91
N ASP A 735 -14.83 21.36 6.90
CA ASP A 735 -13.90 20.35 7.43
C ASP A 735 -14.10 20.18 8.94
N TRP A 736 -14.15 18.94 9.45
CA TRP A 736 -14.06 18.66 10.87
C TRP A 736 -12.89 17.72 11.18
N SER A 737 -11.80 18.33 11.65
CA SER A 737 -10.56 17.63 11.95
C SER A 737 -10.15 17.81 13.42
N ASN A 738 -9.09 17.11 13.84
CA ASN A 738 -8.39 17.44 15.09
C ASN A 738 -7.75 18.82 14.96
N PHE A 739 -7.93 19.71 15.94
CA PHE A 739 -7.44 21.11 15.84
C PHE A 739 -5.91 21.21 15.67
N ARG A 740 -5.14 20.15 15.92
CA ARG A 740 -3.70 20.05 15.59
C ARG A 740 -3.37 20.16 14.08
N THR A 741 -4.35 19.94 13.19
CA THR A 741 -4.14 20.02 11.72
C THR A 741 -4.11 21.45 11.18
N MET A 742 -4.60 22.45 11.91
CA MET A 742 -5.04 23.77 11.39
C MET A 742 -3.97 24.70 10.76
N LEU A 743 -2.78 24.22 10.37
CA LEU A 743 -1.90 24.90 9.40
C LEU A 743 -2.52 24.82 7.99
N LYS A 744 -3.50 25.68 7.70
CA LYS A 744 -4.30 25.62 6.46
C LYS A 744 -3.74 26.52 5.34
N VAL A 745 -3.78 26.02 4.11
CA VAL A 745 -3.29 26.68 2.88
C VAL A 745 -4.34 26.57 1.77
N ILE A 746 -4.70 27.67 1.10
CA ILE A 746 -5.43 27.62 -0.16
C ILE A 746 -4.42 27.56 -1.31
N LYS A 747 -4.57 26.57 -2.21
CA LYS A 747 -3.65 26.30 -3.32
C LYS A 747 -4.34 26.55 -4.66
N ARG A 748 -3.62 27.15 -5.63
CA ARG A 748 -4.01 27.23 -7.05
C ARG A 748 -2.88 26.69 -7.93
N TYR A 749 -3.13 25.57 -8.62
CA TYR A 749 -2.18 24.97 -9.57
C TYR A 749 -2.66 25.13 -11.01
N SER A 750 -1.99 26.01 -11.75
CA SER A 750 -2.19 26.29 -13.18
C SER A 750 -1.14 25.51 -13.99
N MET A 751 -1.43 24.24 -14.26
CA MET A 751 -0.52 23.27 -14.88
C MET A 751 -1.11 22.73 -16.20
N PRO A 752 -0.71 23.27 -17.37
CA PRO A 752 -1.09 22.77 -18.69
C PRO A 752 -0.39 21.44 -19.03
N LEU A 753 -0.76 20.40 -18.29
CA LEU A 753 -0.36 19.01 -18.53
C LEU A 753 -1.14 18.42 -19.70
N LYS A 754 -0.48 17.60 -20.51
CA LYS A 754 -1.11 16.82 -21.59
C LYS A 754 -1.64 15.47 -21.06
N ARG A 755 -2.75 14.97 -21.61
CA ARG A 755 -3.42 13.72 -21.16
C ARG A 755 -2.52 12.48 -21.25
N THR A 756 -1.72 12.39 -22.31
CA THR A 756 -0.71 11.34 -22.59
C THR A 756 0.64 11.96 -22.95
N PRO A 757 1.76 11.21 -22.97
CA PRO A 757 3.03 11.70 -23.48
C PRO A 757 3.13 11.75 -25.01
N MET A 758 2.04 11.45 -25.74
CA MET A 758 2.04 11.34 -27.20
C MET A 758 2.03 12.71 -27.90
N ALA A 759 2.70 12.81 -29.05
CA ALA A 759 2.63 14.00 -29.88
C ALA A 759 1.19 14.27 -30.35
N GLY A 760 0.72 15.51 -30.18
CA GLY A 760 -0.68 15.89 -30.47
C GLY A 760 -1.69 15.57 -29.36
N SER A 761 -1.24 15.08 -28.20
CA SER A 761 -2.11 14.90 -27.02
C SER A 761 -2.67 16.24 -26.53
N THR A 762 -3.95 16.24 -26.12
CA THR A 762 -4.64 17.44 -25.63
C THR A 762 -4.30 17.74 -24.18
N LEU A 763 -4.55 18.98 -23.74
CA LEU A 763 -4.48 19.35 -22.33
C LEU A 763 -5.54 18.61 -21.50
N ILE A 764 -5.26 18.46 -20.21
CA ILE A 764 -6.20 17.96 -19.22
C ILE A 764 -7.36 18.96 -18.96
N PRO A 765 -8.62 18.53 -18.77
CA PRO A 765 -9.73 19.43 -18.40
C PRO A 765 -9.56 20.19 -17.07
N GLY A 766 -8.83 19.63 -16.10
CA GLY A 766 -8.49 20.25 -14.81
C GLY A 766 -7.13 20.97 -14.80
N ALA A 767 -6.75 21.62 -15.89
CA ALA A 767 -5.44 22.27 -16.03
C ALA A 767 -5.20 23.44 -15.06
N ASP A 768 -6.23 24.08 -14.55
CA ASP A 768 -6.17 25.14 -13.53
C ASP A 768 -7.11 24.72 -12.40
N THR A 769 -6.57 24.44 -11.22
CA THR A 769 -7.31 23.86 -10.09
C THR A 769 -7.04 24.63 -8.79
N ILE A 770 -8.10 25.05 -8.10
CA ILE A 770 -8.05 25.65 -6.75
C ILE A 770 -8.53 24.62 -5.73
N PHE A 771 -7.90 24.56 -4.55
CA PHE A 771 -8.31 23.69 -3.45
C PHE A 771 -7.84 24.21 -2.07
N SER A 772 -8.55 23.85 -0.99
CA SER A 772 -8.00 23.96 0.37
C SER A 772 -7.07 22.78 0.65
N SER A 773 -6.07 22.95 1.52
CA SER A 773 -4.97 21.99 1.68
C SER A 773 -4.09 22.34 2.89
N TYR A 774 -3.01 21.57 3.06
CA TYR A 774 -2.03 21.65 4.15
C TYR A 774 -0.59 21.75 3.57
N PRO A 775 0.40 22.27 4.32
CA PRO A 775 1.81 22.32 3.90
C PRO A 775 2.33 20.93 3.50
N GLY A 776 2.87 20.80 2.29
CA GLY A 776 3.43 19.54 1.78
C GLY A 776 2.42 18.50 1.29
N THR A 777 1.11 18.78 1.33
CA THR A 777 0.08 17.85 0.84
C THR A 777 -0.38 18.22 -0.56
N LEU A 778 -0.13 17.38 -1.57
CA LEU A 778 -0.34 17.69 -3.00
C LEU A 778 -1.82 17.73 -3.43
N HIS A 779 -2.73 17.42 -2.51
CA HIS A 779 -4.18 17.36 -2.68
C HIS A 779 -4.88 18.12 -1.53
N SER A 780 -6.21 18.19 -1.56
CA SER A 780 -6.99 18.61 -0.39
C SER A 780 -7.18 17.38 0.50
N VAL A 781 -7.06 17.51 1.82
CA VAL A 781 -7.54 16.43 2.71
C VAL A 781 -8.99 16.71 3.10
N ASP A 782 -9.33 17.97 3.34
CA ASP A 782 -10.72 18.42 3.50
C ASP A 782 -11.52 18.55 2.18
N ASP A 783 -11.10 17.75 1.19
CA ASP A 783 -11.57 17.64 -0.19
C ASP A 783 -12.58 18.70 -0.66
N PHE A 784 -12.07 19.90 -0.95
CA PHE A 784 -12.79 20.96 -1.67
C PHE A 784 -11.96 21.42 -2.87
N TYR A 785 -12.45 21.19 -4.09
CA TYR A 785 -11.78 21.57 -5.35
C TYR A 785 -12.68 22.40 -6.26
N MET A 786 -12.06 23.28 -7.04
CA MET A 786 -12.65 23.95 -8.19
C MET A 786 -11.73 23.77 -9.40
N THR A 787 -12.25 23.35 -10.56
CA THR A 787 -11.44 23.07 -11.77
C THR A 787 -11.82 23.95 -12.97
N ARG A 788 -10.82 24.27 -13.80
CA ARG A 788 -10.94 25.06 -15.04
C ARG A 788 -9.95 24.51 -16.09
N PRO A 789 -10.29 24.43 -17.39
CA PRO A 789 -11.57 24.77 -18.03
C PRO A 789 -12.78 23.89 -17.65
N GLY A 790 -12.60 22.80 -16.89
CA GLY A 790 -13.67 21.88 -16.47
C GLY A 790 -14.95 22.56 -15.94
N ASN A 791 -14.80 23.67 -15.22
CA ASN A 791 -15.88 24.45 -14.61
C ASN A 791 -16.75 23.60 -13.66
N MET A 792 -16.09 22.74 -12.89
CA MET A 792 -16.71 21.92 -11.85
C MET A 792 -16.24 22.32 -10.46
N THR A 793 -17.07 22.05 -9.45
CA THR A 793 -16.67 22.03 -8.04
C THR A 793 -16.88 20.62 -7.49
N ILE A 794 -15.90 20.10 -6.77
CA ILE A 794 -15.89 18.75 -6.23
C ILE A 794 -15.73 18.88 -4.71
N ILE A 795 -16.66 18.30 -3.95
CA ILE A 795 -16.61 18.21 -2.49
C ILE A 795 -17.04 16.81 -2.02
N GLU A 796 -16.78 16.47 -0.76
CA GLU A 796 -17.20 15.18 -0.17
C GLU A 796 -17.73 15.31 1.27
N THR A 797 -18.16 14.19 1.88
CA THR A 797 -17.99 13.94 3.34
C THR A 797 -17.65 12.47 3.62
N THR A 798 -16.71 12.20 4.54
CA THR A 798 -16.26 10.83 4.89
C THR A 798 -17.44 9.96 5.39
N ILE A 799 -17.76 8.84 4.74
CA ILE A 799 -18.88 7.98 5.16
C ILE A 799 -18.43 6.78 6.00
N SER A 800 -19.17 6.52 7.08
CA SER A 800 -18.75 5.56 8.10
C SER A 800 -18.87 4.10 7.66
N ASN A 801 -17.74 3.44 7.38
CA ASN A 801 -17.70 1.98 7.26
C ASN A 801 -17.60 1.29 8.65
N ASN A 802 -18.73 0.73 9.11
CA ASN A 802 -18.84 -0.02 10.36
C ASN A 802 -18.86 -1.55 10.14
N ASN A 803 -18.56 -2.01 8.93
CA ASN A 803 -18.52 -3.43 8.59
C ASN A 803 -17.07 -3.93 8.51
N ASP A 804 -16.60 -4.54 9.60
CA ASP A 804 -15.26 -5.12 9.72
C ASP A 804 -14.92 -6.11 8.58
N ASP A 805 -15.90 -6.90 8.10
CA ASP A 805 -15.70 -7.89 7.03
C ASP A 805 -15.23 -7.23 5.71
N LEU A 806 -15.64 -5.99 5.45
CA LEU A 806 -15.20 -5.23 4.27
C LEU A 806 -13.73 -4.82 4.38
N THR A 807 -13.23 -4.52 5.59
CA THR A 807 -11.86 -4.01 5.80
C THR A 807 -10.78 -4.97 5.31
N HIS A 808 -11.08 -6.28 5.24
CA HIS A 808 -10.21 -7.31 4.68
C HIS A 808 -9.92 -7.15 3.17
N ASN A 809 -10.76 -6.42 2.44
CA ASN A 809 -10.60 -6.19 1.00
C ASN A 809 -9.66 -5.02 0.65
N ILE A 810 -9.23 -4.21 1.63
CA ILE A 810 -8.15 -3.23 1.45
C ILE A 810 -6.86 -3.99 1.05
N ILE A 811 -6.25 -3.63 -0.08
CA ILE A 811 -5.04 -4.30 -0.59
C ILE A 811 -4.07 -3.28 -1.20
N PRO A 812 -2.74 -3.53 -1.17
CA PRO A 812 -1.75 -2.63 -1.78
C PRO A 812 -1.69 -2.75 -3.31
N ILE A 813 -2.43 -3.66 -3.93
CA ILE A 813 -2.48 -3.81 -5.40
C ILE A 813 -3.57 -2.88 -5.94
N SER A 814 -3.33 -1.57 -5.79
CA SER A 814 -4.31 -0.49 -5.87
C SER A 814 -3.63 0.87 -6.05
N VAL A 815 -4.41 1.90 -6.40
CA VAL A 815 -3.95 3.30 -6.39
C VAL A 815 -4.52 3.97 -5.14
N PRO A 816 -3.70 4.60 -4.28
CA PRO A 816 -4.18 5.22 -3.05
C PRO A 816 -5.09 6.41 -3.37
N GLU A 817 -6.05 6.62 -2.49
CA GLU A 817 -7.20 7.50 -2.69
C GLU A 817 -6.80 8.91 -3.20
N TRP A 818 -5.85 9.59 -2.53
CA TRP A 818 -5.39 10.94 -2.92
C TRP A 818 -4.97 11.08 -4.39
N MET A 819 -4.36 10.02 -4.95
CA MET A 819 -3.96 10.02 -6.36
C MET A 819 -5.19 9.89 -7.25
N ARG A 820 -6.17 9.07 -6.86
CA ARG A 820 -7.43 8.88 -7.60
C ARG A 820 -8.23 10.18 -7.67
N VAL A 821 -8.32 10.94 -6.57
CA VAL A 821 -8.93 12.28 -6.54
C VAL A 821 -8.26 13.22 -7.52
N VAL A 822 -6.94 13.39 -7.44
CA VAL A 822 -6.23 14.35 -8.30
C VAL A 822 -6.22 13.91 -9.77
N ILE A 823 -6.17 12.61 -10.07
CA ILE A 823 -6.32 12.10 -11.45
C ILE A 823 -7.72 12.35 -11.99
N ALA A 824 -8.77 12.12 -11.20
CA ALA A 824 -10.15 12.40 -11.59
C ALA A 824 -10.39 13.90 -11.80
N ASN A 825 -9.90 14.77 -10.91
CA ASN A 825 -9.93 16.23 -11.05
C ASN A 825 -9.19 16.70 -12.31
N ARG A 826 -8.05 16.09 -12.65
CA ARG A 826 -7.28 16.42 -13.87
C ARG A 826 -8.02 15.98 -15.14
N LEU A 827 -8.43 14.71 -15.25
CA LEU A 827 -8.87 14.11 -16.53
C LEU A 827 -10.31 14.39 -16.94
N SER A 828 -11.16 14.89 -16.03
CA SER A 828 -12.62 14.83 -16.20
C SER A 828 -13.25 16.18 -16.56
N ASP A 829 -14.18 16.16 -17.53
CA ASP A 829 -14.97 17.32 -17.94
C ASP A 829 -16.48 17.17 -17.60
N SER A 830 -16.87 16.15 -16.85
CA SER A 830 -18.22 16.00 -16.30
C SER A 830 -18.21 15.19 -15.00
N GLY A 831 -19.29 15.28 -14.21
CA GLY A 831 -19.42 14.49 -12.98
C GLY A 831 -19.43 12.98 -13.21
N GLN A 832 -19.93 12.51 -14.35
CA GLN A 832 -19.89 11.09 -14.70
C GLN A 832 -18.47 10.66 -15.12
N ASP A 833 -17.71 11.50 -15.83
CA ASP A 833 -16.31 11.22 -16.17
C ASP A 833 -15.43 11.22 -14.92
N TRP A 834 -15.72 12.10 -13.96
CA TRP A 834 -15.04 12.13 -12.66
C TRP A 834 -15.19 10.81 -11.92
N VAL A 835 -16.43 10.34 -11.78
CA VAL A 835 -16.77 9.01 -11.24
C VAL A 835 -16.03 7.89 -12.00
N ASN A 836 -16.04 7.93 -13.33
CA ASN A 836 -15.42 6.90 -14.17
C ASN A 836 -13.89 6.83 -13.96
N ASN A 837 -13.22 7.95 -13.67
CA ASN A 837 -11.79 8.01 -13.39
C ASN A 837 -11.47 7.66 -11.92
N PHE A 838 -12.23 8.19 -10.96
CA PHE A 838 -11.95 8.05 -9.52
C PHE A 838 -12.01 6.61 -9.00
N PHE A 839 -12.92 5.78 -9.52
CA PHE A 839 -13.08 4.39 -9.06
C PHE A 839 -12.12 3.39 -9.72
N LEU A 840 -11.21 3.86 -10.59
CA LEU A 840 -10.16 3.01 -11.15
C LEU A 840 -9.15 2.62 -10.06
N PHE A 841 -8.95 1.32 -9.89
CA PHE A 841 -7.98 0.73 -8.96
C PHE A 841 -8.20 1.13 -7.48
N ASN A 842 -9.46 1.42 -7.09
CA ASN A 842 -9.90 1.69 -5.72
C ASN A 842 -9.22 0.76 -4.70
N ASP A 843 -8.43 1.35 -3.80
CA ASP A 843 -7.71 0.72 -2.68
C ASP A 843 -8.63 0.39 -1.49
N GLY A 844 -9.80 1.03 -1.43
CA GLY A 844 -10.80 0.84 -0.40
C GLY A 844 -10.51 1.59 0.91
N THR A 845 -9.58 2.55 0.89
CA THR A 845 -9.38 3.51 1.98
C THR A 845 -10.01 4.86 1.65
N TYR A 846 -10.24 5.66 2.69
CA TYR A 846 -10.90 6.98 2.68
C TYR A 846 -12.23 6.93 1.89
N ASN A 847 -13.23 6.37 2.56
CA ASN A 847 -14.50 5.97 1.98
C ASN A 847 -15.52 7.10 2.14
N ASN A 848 -15.81 7.82 1.05
CA ASN A 848 -16.44 9.15 1.08
C ASN A 848 -17.73 9.23 0.24
N GLU A 849 -18.67 10.13 0.57
CA GLU A 849 -19.77 10.59 -0.31
C GLU A 849 -19.29 11.79 -1.14
N TRP A 850 -18.90 11.56 -2.38
CA TRP A 850 -18.48 12.56 -3.34
C TRP A 850 -19.66 13.27 -4.01
N MET A 851 -19.61 14.59 -4.09
CA MET A 851 -20.57 15.47 -4.75
C MET A 851 -19.86 16.30 -5.82
N ILE A 852 -20.12 15.99 -7.09
CA ILE A 852 -19.53 16.67 -8.24
C ILE A 852 -20.56 17.59 -8.87
N VAL A 853 -20.27 18.90 -8.85
CA VAL A 853 -21.13 19.97 -9.35
C VAL A 853 -20.59 20.52 -10.67
N ASP A 854 -21.27 20.26 -11.79
CA ASP A 854 -20.96 20.83 -13.10
C ASP A 854 -21.72 22.15 -13.30
N PHE A 855 -21.04 23.28 -13.02
CA PHE A 855 -21.62 24.61 -13.22
C PHE A 855 -21.90 24.95 -14.69
N LYS A 856 -21.41 24.16 -15.68
CA LYS A 856 -21.80 24.33 -17.09
C LYS A 856 -23.28 23.96 -17.31
N GLN A 857 -23.89 23.19 -16.42
CA GLN A 857 -25.32 22.82 -16.46
C GLN A 857 -26.25 23.81 -15.75
N PHE A 858 -25.74 24.89 -15.18
CA PHE A 858 -26.54 25.95 -14.56
C PHE A 858 -26.42 27.29 -15.31
N THR A 859 -27.44 28.12 -15.17
CA THR A 859 -27.48 29.50 -15.66
C THR A 859 -28.44 30.28 -14.77
N PRO A 860 -28.02 31.39 -14.13
CA PRO A 860 -28.88 32.19 -13.26
C PRO A 860 -30.26 32.51 -13.86
N GLY A 861 -31.31 32.28 -13.07
CA GLY A 861 -32.72 32.40 -13.48
C GLY A 861 -33.30 31.16 -14.18
N GLN A 862 -32.51 30.11 -14.41
CA GLN A 862 -32.97 28.83 -14.98
C GLN A 862 -32.71 27.67 -14.01
N SER A 863 -33.59 26.67 -13.99
CA SER A 863 -33.35 25.46 -13.20
C SER A 863 -32.13 24.70 -13.74
N PRO A 864 -31.28 24.11 -12.88
CA PRO A 864 -30.21 23.19 -13.28
C PRO A 864 -30.66 22.15 -14.31
N ARG A 865 -29.83 21.96 -15.34
CA ARG A 865 -30.02 20.90 -16.33
C ARG A 865 -29.41 19.60 -15.81
N LYS A 866 -29.96 18.48 -16.28
CA LYS A 866 -29.46 17.13 -15.98
C LYS A 866 -27.93 17.03 -16.14
N GLY A 867 -27.26 16.36 -15.21
CA GLY A 867 -25.81 16.31 -15.09
C GLY A 867 -25.19 17.40 -14.20
N PHE A 868 -25.98 18.34 -13.66
CA PHE A 868 -25.47 19.40 -12.76
C PHE A 868 -24.90 18.84 -11.44
N LEU A 869 -25.55 17.86 -10.81
CA LEU A 869 -25.04 17.21 -9.60
C LEU A 869 -24.95 15.70 -9.83
N THR A 870 -23.73 15.16 -9.79
CA THR A 870 -23.47 13.72 -9.66
C THR A 870 -23.05 13.45 -8.21
N VAL A 871 -23.70 12.48 -7.55
CA VAL A 871 -23.30 11.99 -6.22
C VAL A 871 -22.77 10.57 -6.36
N ALA A 872 -21.67 10.26 -5.68
CA ALA A 872 -21.10 8.91 -5.67
C ALA A 872 -20.57 8.53 -4.28
N GLU A 873 -20.82 7.29 -3.87
CA GLU A 873 -20.37 6.76 -2.58
C GLU A 873 -19.34 5.66 -2.78
N GLN A 874 -18.25 5.71 -2.01
CA GLN A 874 -17.24 4.66 -1.95
C GLN A 874 -17.42 3.79 -0.70
N LEU A 875 -17.32 2.48 -0.86
CA LEU A 875 -17.00 1.53 0.21
C LEU A 875 -15.84 0.63 -0.24
N VAL A 876 -15.28 -0.16 0.67
CA VAL A 876 -14.13 -1.02 0.35
C VAL A 876 -14.42 -1.94 -0.84
N THR A 877 -13.74 -1.72 -1.97
CA THR A 877 -13.95 -2.40 -3.27
C THR A 877 -15.34 -2.26 -3.93
N ASN A 878 -16.20 -1.36 -3.45
CA ASN A 878 -17.54 -1.11 -4.00
C ASN A 878 -17.79 0.38 -4.23
N PHE A 879 -18.55 0.73 -5.27
CA PHE A 879 -19.07 2.09 -5.43
C PHE A 879 -20.49 2.11 -6.00
N LEU A 880 -21.20 3.20 -5.73
CA LEU A 880 -22.45 3.58 -6.38
C LEU A 880 -22.36 5.04 -6.81
N SER A 881 -23.03 5.40 -7.91
CA SER A 881 -23.06 6.77 -8.42
C SER A 881 -24.36 7.08 -9.12
N GLN A 882 -24.92 8.26 -8.92
CA GLN A 882 -26.16 8.70 -9.55
C GLN A 882 -26.16 10.21 -9.83
N ASP A 883 -26.76 10.61 -10.95
CA ASP A 883 -27.15 11.99 -11.21
C ASP A 883 -28.34 12.36 -10.29
N MET A 884 -28.06 13.23 -9.33
CA MET A 884 -29.01 13.67 -8.30
C MET A 884 -29.62 15.05 -8.61
N THR A 885 -29.41 15.59 -9.82
CA THR A 885 -29.92 16.91 -10.24
C THR A 885 -31.42 17.06 -9.97
N ASP A 886 -32.24 16.08 -10.37
CA ASP A 886 -33.70 16.12 -10.17
C ASP A 886 -34.06 16.14 -8.67
N THR A 887 -33.26 15.52 -7.81
CA THR A 887 -33.47 15.54 -6.35
C THR A 887 -33.08 16.89 -5.75
N LEU A 888 -31.94 17.46 -6.17
CA LEU A 888 -31.49 18.79 -5.79
C LEU A 888 -32.51 19.88 -6.21
N VAL A 889 -33.05 19.80 -7.43
CA VAL A 889 -34.07 20.73 -7.93
C VAL A 889 -35.36 20.61 -7.13
N ASN A 890 -35.85 19.39 -6.89
CA ASN A 890 -37.10 19.16 -6.15
C ASN A 890 -37.01 19.55 -4.66
N LYS A 891 -35.83 19.41 -4.02
CA LYS A 891 -35.61 19.84 -2.62
C LYS A 891 -35.15 21.29 -2.49
N THR A 892 -34.59 21.89 -3.54
CA THR A 892 -33.76 23.11 -3.52
C THR A 892 -32.45 23.02 -2.72
N TYR A 893 -32.07 21.83 -2.24
CA TYR A 893 -30.79 21.56 -1.57
C TYR A 893 -30.34 20.10 -1.67
N TRP A 894 -29.04 19.90 -1.51
CA TRP A 894 -28.40 18.63 -1.16
C TRP A 894 -27.53 18.88 0.07
N ALA A 895 -27.49 17.95 1.02
CA ALA A 895 -26.64 18.06 2.20
C ALA A 895 -26.06 16.69 2.55
N SER A 896 -24.78 16.68 2.93
CA SER A 896 -24.01 15.50 3.32
C SER A 896 -23.31 15.76 4.66
N TYR A 897 -23.15 14.71 5.47
CA TYR A 897 -22.85 14.79 6.90
C TYR A 897 -22.39 13.44 7.49
N ASN A 898 -21.47 12.76 6.80
CA ASN A 898 -20.85 11.49 7.18
C ASN A 898 -21.78 10.27 7.34
N ASN A 899 -23.07 10.40 6.99
CA ASN A 899 -24.04 9.31 6.92
C ASN A 899 -24.33 8.92 5.46
N VAL A 900 -24.45 7.62 5.21
CA VAL A 900 -24.57 7.06 3.86
C VAL A 900 -25.95 7.34 3.24
N TYR A 901 -25.98 7.90 2.03
CA TYR A 901 -27.21 8.19 1.29
C TYR A 901 -27.84 6.93 0.69
N PHE A 902 -27.11 6.14 -0.12
CA PHE A 902 -27.72 5.06 -0.90
C PHE A 902 -28.17 3.90 0.04
N PRO A 903 -29.45 3.46 -0.01
CA PRO A 903 -29.97 2.44 0.91
C PRO A 903 -29.19 1.11 0.89
N GLU A 904 -28.68 0.73 -0.29
CA GLU A 904 -27.88 -0.50 -0.45
C GLU A 904 -26.55 -0.40 0.30
N PHE A 905 -25.91 0.77 0.29
CA PHE A 905 -24.65 1.03 0.99
C PHE A 905 -24.85 1.27 2.49
N ARG A 906 -25.96 1.88 2.91
CA ARG A 906 -26.34 2.01 4.33
C ARG A 906 -26.42 0.66 5.04
N LYS A 907 -26.95 -0.34 4.34
CA LYS A 907 -27.01 -1.71 4.83
C LYS A 907 -25.65 -2.42 4.76
N LEU A 908 -24.88 -2.20 3.69
CA LEU A 908 -23.57 -2.85 3.46
C LEU A 908 -22.48 -2.35 4.43
N SER A 909 -22.48 -1.05 4.76
CA SER A 909 -21.58 -0.40 5.72
C SER A 909 -21.91 -0.69 7.19
N GLY A 910 -23.06 -1.30 7.48
CA GLY A 910 -23.53 -1.56 8.84
C GLY A 910 -24.18 -0.36 9.54
N GLU A 911 -24.29 0.81 8.90
CA GLU A 911 -24.89 2.03 9.49
C GLU A 911 -26.29 1.76 10.06
N GLU A 912 -27.16 1.06 9.32
CA GLU A 912 -28.55 0.81 9.77
C GLU A 912 -28.63 -0.03 11.05
N ALA A 913 -27.65 -0.90 11.30
CA ALA A 913 -27.57 -1.68 12.54
C ALA A 913 -27.01 -0.85 13.69
N LEU A 914 -26.00 0.00 13.43
CA LEU A 914 -25.42 0.89 14.42
C LEU A 914 -26.44 1.94 14.91
N ALA A 915 -27.26 2.49 14.02
CA ALA A 915 -28.35 3.41 14.37
C ALA A 915 -29.42 2.76 15.25
N GLN A 916 -29.72 1.47 15.03
CA GLN A 916 -30.65 0.70 15.89
C GLN A 916 -30.03 0.39 17.26
N GLN A 917 -28.71 0.20 17.34
CA GLN A 917 -28.01 -0.14 18.57
C GLN A 917 -27.72 1.07 19.47
N LYS A 918 -27.29 2.19 18.87
CA LYS A 918 -26.74 3.36 19.61
C LYS A 918 -27.62 4.60 19.60
N GLY A 919 -28.64 4.65 18.74
CA GLY A 919 -29.54 5.79 18.57
C GLY A 919 -29.35 6.51 17.23
N PRO A 920 -30.38 7.21 16.74
CA PRO A 920 -30.36 7.85 15.42
C PRO A 920 -29.50 9.13 15.35
N GLU A 921 -29.16 9.76 16.48
CA GLU A 921 -28.63 11.14 16.55
C GLU A 921 -27.32 11.35 15.78
N LEU A 922 -26.43 10.33 15.76
CA LEU A 922 -25.22 10.30 14.93
C LEU A 922 -25.36 9.42 13.68
N TYR A 923 -26.07 8.30 13.80
CA TYR A 923 -25.90 7.17 12.88
C TYR A 923 -27.06 6.95 11.91
N SER A 924 -28.10 7.78 11.91
CA SER A 924 -29.21 7.63 10.97
C SER A 924 -29.15 8.72 9.90
N TRP A 925 -28.81 8.36 8.65
CA TRP A 925 -28.87 9.28 7.50
C TRP A 925 -30.08 10.24 7.48
N LYS A 926 -31.29 9.78 7.80
CA LYS A 926 -32.47 10.67 7.87
C LYS A 926 -32.66 11.36 9.23
N ASN A 927 -32.28 10.70 10.34
CA ASN A 927 -32.70 11.12 11.68
C ASN A 927 -31.55 11.62 12.57
N SER A 928 -30.33 11.77 12.03
CA SER A 928 -29.21 12.40 12.73
C SER A 928 -29.47 13.88 12.97
N SER A 929 -28.78 14.46 13.96
CA SER A 929 -28.97 15.87 14.32
C SER A 929 -28.61 16.80 13.16
N ARG A 930 -27.53 16.51 12.44
CA ARG A 930 -27.14 17.26 11.22
C ARG A 930 -28.20 17.17 10.12
N ALA A 931 -28.72 15.98 9.81
CA ALA A 931 -29.79 15.81 8.82
C ALA A 931 -31.02 16.68 9.14
N LYS A 932 -31.45 16.70 10.42
CA LYS A 932 -32.58 17.49 10.91
C LYS A 932 -32.30 19.00 10.93
N ILE A 933 -31.09 19.44 11.28
CA ILE A 933 -30.71 20.87 11.24
C ILE A 933 -30.70 21.35 9.79
N PHE A 934 -30.13 20.58 8.85
CA PHE A 934 -30.21 20.89 7.43
C PHE A 934 -31.67 20.93 6.92
N GLU A 935 -32.51 19.94 7.25
CA GLU A 935 -33.94 19.91 6.86
C GLU A 935 -34.73 21.10 7.45
N ARG A 936 -34.37 21.58 8.65
CA ARG A 936 -34.99 22.74 9.31
C ARG A 936 -34.54 24.08 8.71
N ASP A 937 -33.23 24.28 8.56
CA ASP A 937 -32.65 25.62 8.45
C ASP A 937 -32.10 25.96 7.05
N HIS A 938 -31.99 25.01 6.11
CA HIS A 938 -31.45 25.29 4.76
C HIS A 938 -32.24 26.39 4.02
N VAL A 939 -33.52 26.61 4.36
CA VAL A 939 -34.37 27.67 3.81
C VAL A 939 -33.95 29.09 4.22
N THR A 940 -33.16 29.22 5.29
CA THR A 940 -32.62 30.52 5.74
C THR A 940 -31.48 31.02 4.84
N VAL A 941 -30.85 30.11 4.08
CA VAL A 941 -29.74 30.43 3.17
C VAL A 941 -30.29 31.13 1.92
N VAL A 942 -30.17 32.47 1.91
CA VAL A 942 -30.61 33.37 0.84
C VAL A 942 -29.49 34.24 0.25
N ASN A 943 -28.33 34.27 0.90
CA ASN A 943 -27.11 34.98 0.49
C ASN A 943 -25.85 34.36 1.13
N LEU A 944 -24.67 34.87 0.76
CA LEU A 944 -23.37 34.39 1.26
C LEU A 944 -23.27 34.45 2.78
N THR A 945 -23.67 35.54 3.43
CA THR A 945 -23.62 35.68 4.90
C THR A 945 -24.48 34.63 5.59
N THR A 946 -25.69 34.36 5.10
CA THR A 946 -26.52 33.27 5.63
C THR A 946 -25.95 31.88 5.35
N MET A 947 -25.18 31.70 4.27
CA MET A 947 -24.48 30.43 4.01
C MET A 947 -23.31 30.23 4.98
N ILE A 948 -22.53 31.29 5.26
CA ILE A 948 -21.45 31.26 6.27
C ILE A 948 -22.01 30.86 7.63
N HIS A 949 -23.07 31.53 8.10
CA HIS A 949 -23.69 31.20 9.38
C HIS A 949 -24.27 29.78 9.43
N MET A 950 -24.84 29.27 8.33
CA MET A 950 -25.33 27.89 8.26
C MET A 950 -24.17 26.88 8.40
N MET A 951 -23.08 27.07 7.64
CA MET A 951 -21.92 26.17 7.68
C MET A 951 -21.05 26.32 8.93
N ARG A 952 -21.25 27.38 9.73
CA ARG A 952 -20.63 27.58 11.05
C ARG A 952 -21.62 27.41 12.22
N TYR A 953 -22.82 26.88 11.98
CA TYR A 953 -23.87 26.80 13.00
C TYR A 953 -23.53 25.81 14.14
N ASN A 954 -23.46 26.34 15.37
CA ASN A 954 -23.37 25.55 16.59
C ASN A 954 -24.00 26.29 17.80
N ASP A 955 -25.25 25.95 18.13
CA ASP A 955 -25.92 26.41 19.37
C ASP A 955 -26.30 25.23 20.28
N PHE A 956 -25.34 24.31 20.49
CA PHE A 956 -25.61 22.97 21.05
C PHE A 956 -26.25 22.93 22.45
N LYS A 957 -26.13 24.01 23.22
CA LYS A 957 -26.71 24.12 24.57
C LYS A 957 -28.20 24.47 24.54
N ASN A 958 -28.68 25.08 23.46
CA ASN A 958 -30.04 25.59 23.33
C ASN A 958 -30.85 24.84 22.24
N ASP A 959 -30.22 24.40 21.16
CA ASP A 959 -30.90 23.67 20.08
C ASP A 959 -31.45 22.31 20.59
N PRO A 960 -32.76 22.05 20.54
CA PRO A 960 -33.31 20.75 20.91
C PRO A 960 -32.81 19.58 20.04
N LEU A 961 -32.24 19.85 18.86
CA LEU A 961 -31.65 18.83 17.99
C LEU A 961 -30.25 18.37 18.44
N SER A 962 -29.53 19.16 19.25
CA SER A 962 -28.19 18.82 19.74
C SER A 962 -28.19 18.01 21.04
N LYS A 963 -29.35 17.47 21.42
CA LYS A 963 -29.55 16.68 22.64
C LYS A 963 -29.17 15.21 22.43
N CYS A 964 -28.52 14.61 23.43
CA CYS A 964 -28.21 13.18 23.47
C CYS A 964 -28.65 12.55 24.80
N ASN A 965 -28.65 11.21 24.86
CA ASN A 965 -28.77 10.44 26.10
C ASN A 965 -27.42 10.46 26.86
N CYS A 966 -27.05 11.64 27.34
CA CYS A 966 -25.73 12.01 27.85
C CYS A 966 -25.89 12.93 29.09
N THR A 967 -24.79 13.18 29.82
CA THR A 967 -24.76 14.12 30.95
C THR A 967 -23.58 15.09 30.77
N PRO A 968 -23.80 16.41 30.54
CA PRO A 968 -25.09 17.07 30.35
C PRO A 968 -25.85 16.54 29.11
N PRO A 969 -27.17 16.77 29.00
CA PRO A 969 -28.03 16.16 27.96
C PRO A 969 -27.91 16.83 26.58
N TYR A 970 -26.70 17.21 26.19
CA TYR A 970 -26.35 17.79 24.89
C TYR A 970 -24.89 17.48 24.53
N SER A 971 -24.56 17.53 23.24
CA SER A 971 -23.17 17.49 22.75
C SER A 971 -23.00 18.42 21.54
N SER A 972 -21.88 19.12 21.50
CA SER A 972 -21.49 20.00 20.40
C SER A 972 -21.24 19.28 19.08
N GLU A 973 -20.98 17.97 19.11
CA GLU A 973 -20.88 17.09 17.93
C GLU A 973 -22.19 17.09 17.11
N LEU A 974 -23.33 17.34 17.76
CA LEU A 974 -24.66 17.26 17.17
C LEU A 974 -25.09 18.59 16.54
N THR A 975 -24.19 19.23 15.78
CA THR A 975 -24.38 20.53 15.10
C THR A 975 -23.76 20.52 13.69
N ILE A 976 -23.85 21.60 12.91
CA ILE A 976 -23.24 21.67 11.55
C ILE A 976 -21.73 21.93 11.63
N ALA A 977 -21.27 22.63 12.67
CA ALA A 977 -19.87 22.94 12.93
C ALA A 977 -19.47 22.54 14.35
N ALA A 978 -19.03 21.29 14.54
CA ALA A 978 -18.76 20.76 15.88
C ALA A 978 -17.69 21.54 16.67
N ARG A 979 -17.79 21.49 18.00
CA ARG A 979 -16.92 22.18 18.98
C ARG A 979 -16.67 21.30 20.19
N CYS A 980 -16.12 20.10 19.98
CA CYS A 980 -16.03 19.08 21.04
C CYS A 980 -15.01 19.42 22.15
N ASP A 981 -14.28 20.53 21.99
CA ASP A 981 -13.54 21.23 23.03
C ASP A 981 -14.45 21.89 24.09
N LEU A 982 -15.72 22.15 23.76
CA LEU A 982 -16.71 22.78 24.66
C LEU A 982 -17.64 21.76 25.36
N ASN A 983 -17.49 20.47 25.08
CA ASN A 983 -18.16 19.40 25.82
C ASN A 983 -17.47 19.21 27.18
N PRO A 984 -18.17 19.10 28.32
CA PRO A 984 -17.50 18.91 29.61
C PRO A 984 -16.63 17.64 29.66
N SER A 985 -15.37 17.78 30.05
CA SER A 985 -14.39 16.67 30.18
C SER A 985 -14.76 15.64 31.26
N ASN A 986 -15.59 16.03 32.22
CA ASN A 986 -16.20 15.16 33.23
C ASN A 986 -17.61 14.67 32.86
N GLY A 987 -18.06 14.91 31.63
CA GLY A 987 -19.36 14.47 31.14
C GLY A 987 -19.44 12.96 30.90
N THR A 988 -20.65 12.42 30.91
CA THR A 988 -20.94 11.02 30.60
C THR A 988 -21.61 10.93 29.24
N TYR A 989 -20.96 10.26 28.29
CA TYR A 989 -21.39 10.19 26.90
C TYR A 989 -21.63 8.73 26.50
N PRO A 990 -22.70 8.41 25.73
CA PRO A 990 -23.01 7.04 25.32
C PRO A 990 -22.08 6.52 24.20
N ASP A 991 -21.33 7.42 23.55
CA ASP A 991 -20.29 7.09 22.59
C ASP A 991 -19.17 8.13 22.60
N SER A 992 -17.98 7.74 22.13
CA SER A 992 -16.75 8.57 22.13
C SER A 992 -16.85 9.85 21.27
N PRO A 993 -17.46 9.87 20.07
CA PRO A 993 -17.55 11.08 19.26
C PRO A 993 -18.28 12.24 19.96
N LEU A 994 -19.28 11.93 20.80
CA LEU A 994 -20.06 12.91 21.55
C LEU A 994 -19.29 13.56 22.71
N GLY A 995 -18.10 13.06 23.06
CA GLY A 995 -17.35 13.46 24.25
C GLY A 995 -16.50 14.72 24.10
N HIS A 996 -15.70 15.00 25.13
CA HIS A 996 -14.69 16.06 25.13
C HIS A 996 -13.49 15.64 24.27
N ARG A 997 -13.23 16.36 23.18
CA ARG A 997 -12.17 16.05 22.20
C ARG A 997 -11.62 17.34 21.60
N ILE A 998 -10.33 17.37 21.29
CA ILE A 998 -9.68 18.47 20.54
C ILE A 998 -10.00 18.37 19.03
N HIS A 999 -11.29 18.36 18.71
CA HIS A 999 -11.85 18.04 17.40
C HIS A 999 -13.15 18.81 17.17
N GLY A 1000 -13.44 19.13 15.92
CA GLY A 1000 -14.64 19.83 15.51
C GLY A 1000 -14.42 20.51 14.17
N ALA A 1001 -15.32 21.39 13.76
CA ALA A 1001 -15.13 22.13 12.52
C ALA A 1001 -13.85 22.97 12.58
N THR A 1002 -12.94 22.78 11.64
CA THR A 1002 -11.66 23.50 11.50
C THR A 1002 -11.74 24.62 10.47
N ASP A 1003 -12.75 24.62 9.59
CA ASP A 1003 -12.98 25.67 8.60
C ASP A 1003 -14.44 25.78 8.12
N ALA A 1004 -14.66 26.66 7.14
CA ALA A 1004 -15.66 26.47 6.09
C ALA A 1004 -15.16 27.05 4.76
N LYS A 1005 -15.43 26.38 3.63
CA LYS A 1005 -15.19 26.86 2.25
C LYS A 1005 -16.53 26.97 1.51
N ILE A 1006 -16.72 28.04 0.75
CA ILE A 1006 -17.97 28.37 0.04
C ILE A 1006 -17.64 28.95 -1.34
N THR A 1007 -18.24 28.41 -2.40
CA THR A 1007 -18.32 29.07 -3.71
C THR A 1007 -19.76 29.13 -4.21
N ASN A 1008 -20.00 29.86 -5.29
CA ASN A 1008 -21.28 29.97 -5.97
C ASN A 1008 -21.06 30.15 -7.48
N TYR A 1009 -22.11 30.30 -8.29
CA TYR A 1009 -21.93 30.45 -9.74
C TYR A 1009 -21.05 31.66 -10.09
N ALA A 1010 -21.29 32.80 -9.45
CA ALA A 1010 -20.54 34.03 -9.72
C ALA A 1010 -19.05 33.92 -9.31
N MET A 1011 -18.75 33.30 -8.17
CA MET A 1011 -17.38 33.07 -7.71
C MET A 1011 -16.68 31.98 -8.55
N MET A 1012 -17.40 30.95 -9.00
CA MET A 1012 -16.87 29.94 -9.93
C MET A 1012 -16.50 30.57 -11.28
N GLN A 1013 -17.32 31.45 -11.85
CA GLN A 1013 -16.99 32.15 -13.10
C GLN A 1013 -15.79 33.11 -12.96
N ASN A 1014 -15.53 33.62 -11.75
CA ASN A 1014 -14.32 34.39 -11.42
C ASN A 1014 -13.18 33.53 -10.85
N PHE A 1015 -13.35 32.21 -10.84
CA PHE A 1015 -12.42 31.21 -10.29
C PHE A 1015 -11.90 31.55 -8.88
N ASN A 1016 -12.83 31.71 -7.93
CA ASN A 1016 -12.52 32.05 -6.54
C ASN A 1016 -13.52 31.45 -5.53
N LEU A 1017 -13.24 31.57 -4.23
CA LEU A 1017 -14.09 31.13 -3.12
C LEU A 1017 -14.03 32.10 -1.94
N VAL A 1018 -14.88 31.85 -0.94
CA VAL A 1018 -14.75 32.40 0.42
C VAL A 1018 -14.36 31.25 1.34
N ALA A 1019 -13.38 31.48 2.20
CA ALA A 1019 -12.95 30.55 3.24
C ALA A 1019 -12.96 31.23 4.62
N ILE A 1020 -13.23 30.46 5.67
CA ILE A 1020 -13.19 30.91 7.07
C ILE A 1020 -12.37 29.87 7.83
N ALA A 1021 -11.31 30.30 8.52
CA ALA A 1021 -10.43 29.40 9.26
C ALA A 1021 -10.80 29.29 10.74
N GLY A 1022 -10.53 28.13 11.32
CA GLY A 1022 -10.68 27.84 12.74
C GLY A 1022 -12.10 27.51 13.18
N PRO A 1023 -12.25 27.06 14.43
CA PRO A 1023 -13.53 26.63 14.98
C PRO A 1023 -14.54 27.77 15.07
N THR A 1024 -15.83 27.44 14.96
CA THR A 1024 -16.91 28.44 14.92
C THR A 1024 -16.93 29.32 16.17
N SER A 1025 -16.90 30.65 15.97
CA SER A 1025 -17.07 31.68 16.99
C SER A 1025 -18.38 32.48 16.84
N ASP A 1026 -19.24 32.11 15.88
CA ASP A 1026 -20.51 32.79 15.56
C ASP A 1026 -21.47 32.81 16.77
N THR A 1027 -21.57 31.69 17.49
CA THR A 1027 -22.47 31.46 18.65
C THR A 1027 -21.77 30.81 19.84
N GLN A 1028 -20.45 30.60 19.75
CA GLN A 1028 -19.61 29.99 20.78
C GLN A 1028 -18.38 30.89 21.04
N PRO A 1029 -17.71 30.79 22.21
CA PRO A 1029 -16.46 31.52 22.41
C PRO A 1029 -15.41 31.11 21.35
N PRO A 1030 -14.59 32.04 20.83
CA PRO A 1030 -13.42 31.71 20.02
C PRO A 1030 -12.56 30.64 20.69
N PHE A 1031 -11.96 29.74 19.90
CA PHE A 1031 -11.02 28.77 20.45
C PHE A 1031 -9.68 29.47 20.74
N VAL A 1032 -9.04 29.14 21.86
CA VAL A 1032 -7.73 29.67 22.27
C VAL A 1032 -6.91 28.51 22.82
N TRP A 1033 -5.71 28.29 22.29
CA TRP A 1033 -4.85 27.18 22.72
C TRP A 1033 -4.50 27.31 24.20
N SER A 1034 -3.98 28.47 24.62
CA SER A 1034 -3.51 28.76 25.98
C SER A 1034 -4.60 28.78 27.05
N GLU A 1035 -5.87 28.90 26.68
CA GLU A 1035 -7.03 28.77 27.61
C GLU A 1035 -7.64 27.35 27.59
N SER A 1036 -7.24 26.50 26.63
CA SER A 1036 -7.73 25.12 26.51
C SER A 1036 -7.00 24.17 27.47
N ASP A 1037 -7.66 23.08 27.89
CA ASP A 1037 -6.97 22.01 28.61
C ASP A 1037 -6.14 21.09 27.68
N PHE A 1038 -5.95 21.47 26.41
CA PHE A 1038 -5.21 20.71 25.41
C PHE A 1038 -3.82 21.28 25.06
N ASP A 1039 -3.54 22.55 25.41
CA ASP A 1039 -2.26 23.26 25.20
C ASP A 1039 -1.02 22.36 25.39
N THR A 1040 -0.86 21.83 26.60
CA THR A 1040 0.30 20.99 26.99
C THR A 1040 0.14 19.51 26.63
N LYS A 1041 -0.94 19.12 25.93
CA LYS A 1041 -1.24 17.73 25.55
C LYS A 1041 -0.99 17.40 24.08
N VAL A 1042 -1.06 18.38 23.18
CA VAL A 1042 -0.91 18.16 21.72
C VAL A 1042 0.01 19.21 21.08
N SER A 1043 0.83 18.77 20.12
CA SER A 1043 1.66 19.69 19.33
C SER A 1043 0.80 20.51 18.39
N HIS A 1044 0.97 21.84 18.45
CA HIS A 1044 0.24 22.83 17.66
C HIS A 1044 1.19 23.96 17.20
N VAL A 1045 2.46 23.61 16.94
CA VAL A 1045 3.53 24.55 16.56
C VAL A 1045 3.15 25.33 15.30
N GLY A 1046 3.41 26.64 15.32
CA GLY A 1046 3.10 27.54 14.23
C GLY A 1046 1.65 28.02 14.17
N HIS A 1047 0.73 27.49 15.00
CA HIS A 1047 -0.63 28.03 15.10
C HIS A 1047 -0.64 29.41 15.79
N PRO A 1048 -1.57 30.32 15.41
CA PRO A 1048 -1.97 31.40 16.30
C PRO A 1048 -2.62 30.81 17.56
N ASP A 1049 -2.44 31.46 18.70
CA ASP A 1049 -3.05 31.06 19.97
C ASP A 1049 -4.58 31.16 19.91
N LYS A 1050 -5.11 32.35 19.57
CA LYS A 1050 -6.54 32.62 19.41
C LYS A 1050 -7.01 32.45 17.97
N TRP A 1051 -8.09 31.70 17.80
CA TRP A 1051 -8.76 31.40 16.55
C TRP A 1051 -10.09 32.14 16.45
N ASP A 1052 -10.08 33.27 15.74
CA ASP A 1052 -11.22 34.18 15.60
C ASP A 1052 -11.16 34.93 14.25
N PHE A 1053 -11.05 34.17 13.16
CA PHE A 1053 -10.85 34.72 11.82
C PHE A 1053 -12.17 34.97 11.10
N GLY A 1054 -12.30 36.17 10.52
CA GLY A 1054 -13.41 36.52 9.64
C GLY A 1054 -13.27 35.91 8.23
N PRO A 1055 -14.31 36.07 7.37
CA PRO A 1055 -14.28 35.54 6.02
C PRO A 1055 -13.14 36.11 5.15
N PHE A 1056 -12.43 35.22 4.48
CA PHE A 1056 -11.29 35.49 3.61
C PHE A 1056 -11.58 35.06 2.17
N THR A 1057 -11.07 35.82 1.21
CA THR A 1057 -11.09 35.48 -0.22
C THR A 1057 -9.65 35.59 -0.74
N PRO A 1058 -9.07 34.51 -1.30
CA PRO A 1058 -7.71 34.56 -1.81
C PRO A 1058 -7.61 35.51 -3.00
N THR A 1059 -6.47 36.19 -3.10
CA THR A 1059 -6.13 37.07 -4.23
C THR A 1059 -5.06 36.40 -5.07
N TRP A 1060 -5.45 35.97 -6.27
CA TRP A 1060 -4.54 35.40 -7.26
C TRP A 1060 -3.64 36.49 -7.85
N MET A 1061 -2.34 36.21 -7.95
CA MET A 1061 -1.27 37.16 -8.31
C MET A 1061 -0.48 36.71 -9.54
N LEU A 1062 -0.71 35.48 -10.04
CA LEU A 1062 -0.27 34.99 -11.35
C LEU A 1062 -1.44 35.00 -12.36
N PRO A 1063 -1.17 35.08 -13.69
CA PRO A 1063 -2.19 35.15 -14.74
C PRO A 1063 -3.19 33.97 -14.79
#